data_AF-A0A4Z1T2F1-F1
#
_entry.id   AF-A0A4Z1T2F1-F1
#
_cell.length_a   1.000
_cell.length_b   1.000
_cell.length_c   1.000
_cell.angle_alpha   90.00
_cell.angle_beta   90.00
_cell.angle_gamma   90.00
#
_symmetry.space_group_name_H-M   'P 1'
#
loop_
_entity.id
_entity.type
_entity.pdbx_description
1 polymer ?
#
loop_
_entity_poly.entity_id
_entity_poly.type
_entity_poly.pdbx_seq_one_letter_code
_entity_poly.pdbx_strand_id
1 'polypeptide(L)'
;MLLLATAVALVSALTQRQQLYCMYEFYEATGGDNWSIRDGWPTLADQNEDEDYCMFFGVKCDSSGDIYGISLPGNRLQGKVPICLMNLGLQEFNINGNRVGFTIPDLGLGLRKLEVAGTDVIVIMMDFERMTDIEVFNLRGQDMSLMFMPSNLIFSKTATHIDLSDTKRPFDFFEVSLTTIVPPKFSLAGLDLSGTKFRDIPLNYHQELDLTGTWLSSGYSSLSDLLSVVNLTDVQFQHTDLNNVVDFTTLPDLTDYKSKSIVLRNTGLRGNATADQILNFITKKTNSDFFYLDLSRNSFIGAAPTISAVRSYKAKKTSFKHLRMEDNSFFCNVEDHALYGCELVRVTETKIINNRLYVTATFSGNPYHLNLEHSLSLAFRNMKKYNDKTLSPTKRVEVHETYNFIHVRQLSGSSKSSVYRIDVTLDPDVISAMDLSSLTPNEVAVLYEGRSISTGMVNVLREYEAKKKGKIFERRDTLAELLGKPVAVREISEHERLEMPASAIRKDDAAIKEVANTFTRRNMTWTKLGSEEKNKLPIDIHAMSRCPDFYFAVENYIIPFLRDYPDFLDFVSLKYVGLAERHSRYPIGGRSKHGLQEVEGDKQLMCLQEHVDTLSFYRVVSCVLGKGREHALPTYMEVCLEEVLANDKIVNSILRCSQDDFGLALMQQANEISKRRGSISSPDIFVADKLEYSGTGEWQQFDSVKGFAERICQAYQREMHSLPEACNEVVGKV
;
A
#
# COMPACT_ATOMS: atom_id res chain seq x y z
N MET A 1 42.23 8.18 56.83
CA MET A 1 40.83 8.57 57.02
C MET A 1 40.25 8.86 55.65
N LEU A 2 39.54 7.89 55.05
CA LEU A 2 38.32 8.03 54.23
C LEU A 2 38.05 6.66 53.61
N LEU A 3 37.03 5.98 54.13
CA LEU A 3 36.38 4.83 53.49
C LEU A 3 35.60 5.35 52.27
N LEU A 4 35.84 4.78 51.09
CA LEU A 4 34.83 4.78 50.03
C LEU A 4 33.84 3.65 50.33
N ALA A 5 32.65 4.00 50.77
CA ALA A 5 31.53 3.08 50.81
C ALA A 5 30.96 2.95 49.39
N THR A 6 31.16 1.78 48.76
CA THR A 6 30.37 1.36 47.61
C THR A 6 28.98 1.00 48.11
N ALA A 7 28.01 1.88 47.88
CA ALA A 7 26.60 1.53 48.01
C ALA A 7 26.21 0.63 46.84
N VAL A 8 26.40 -0.69 46.99
CA VAL A 8 25.63 -1.66 46.23
C VAL A 8 24.22 -1.58 46.79
N ALA A 9 23.29 -1.05 46.01
CA ALA A 9 21.87 -1.19 46.31
C ALA A 9 21.55 -2.69 46.29
N LEU A 10 21.50 -3.33 47.46
CA LEU A 10 20.82 -4.63 47.59
C LEU A 10 19.34 -4.36 47.28
N VAL A 11 18.89 -4.79 46.11
CA VAL A 11 17.46 -5.01 45.88
C VAL A 11 17.06 -6.12 46.86
N SER A 12 16.40 -5.77 47.96
CA SER A 12 15.84 -6.76 48.86
C SER A 12 14.75 -7.53 48.11
N ALA A 13 14.90 -8.86 47.97
CA ALA A 13 13.85 -9.71 47.41
C ALA A 13 12.53 -9.48 48.15
N LEU A 14 11.40 -9.47 47.43
CA LEU A 14 10.10 -9.31 48.07
C LEU A 14 9.85 -10.46 49.03
N THR A 15 9.31 -10.12 50.19
CA THR A 15 8.75 -11.13 51.09
C THR A 15 7.60 -11.85 50.39
N GLN A 16 7.39 -13.14 50.70
CA GLN A 16 6.26 -13.93 50.19
C GLN A 16 4.92 -13.21 50.39
N ARG A 17 4.76 -12.53 51.53
CA ARG A 17 3.57 -11.71 51.81
C ARG A 17 3.36 -10.56 50.82
N GLN A 18 4.42 -9.89 50.38
CA GLN A 18 4.30 -8.84 49.37
C GLN A 18 3.98 -9.40 47.98
N GLN A 19 4.50 -10.59 47.64
CA GLN A 19 4.16 -11.27 46.39
C GLN A 19 2.68 -11.68 46.38
N LEU A 20 2.18 -12.23 47.49
CA LEU A 20 0.77 -12.54 47.69
C LEU A 20 -0.12 -11.30 47.49
N TYR A 21 0.20 -10.18 48.14
CA TYR A 21 -0.56 -8.94 47.95
C TYR A 21 -0.54 -8.44 46.50
N CYS A 22 0.59 -8.60 45.80
CA CYS A 22 0.64 -8.25 44.38
C CYS A 22 -0.25 -9.16 43.52
N MET A 23 -0.40 -10.45 43.88
CA MET A 23 -1.38 -11.33 43.24
C MET A 23 -2.82 -10.87 43.52
N TYR A 24 -3.15 -10.45 44.74
CA TYR A 24 -4.47 -9.88 45.02
C TYR A 24 -4.74 -8.60 44.22
N GLU A 25 -3.76 -7.69 44.13
CA GLU A 25 -3.88 -6.49 43.31
C GLU A 25 -4.07 -6.83 41.82
N PHE A 26 -3.35 -7.84 41.32
CA PHE A 26 -3.51 -8.34 39.96
C PHE A 26 -4.90 -8.94 39.71
N TYR A 27 -5.39 -9.75 40.63
CA TYR A 27 -6.73 -10.32 40.59
C TYR A 27 -7.79 -9.21 40.56
N GLU A 28 -7.71 -8.23 41.45
CA GLU A 28 -8.66 -7.10 41.49
C GLU A 28 -8.56 -6.23 40.23
N ALA A 29 -7.36 -5.78 39.86
CA ALA A 29 -7.12 -4.83 38.76
C ALA A 29 -7.50 -5.38 37.37
N THR A 30 -7.61 -6.70 37.25
CA THR A 30 -7.99 -7.38 36.01
C THR A 30 -9.33 -8.11 36.09
N GLY A 31 -10.15 -7.80 37.11
CA GLY A 31 -11.53 -8.26 37.21
C GLY A 31 -11.68 -9.75 37.55
N GLY A 32 -10.88 -10.24 38.49
CA GLY A 32 -10.73 -11.63 38.92
C GLY A 32 -12.00 -12.47 39.01
N ASP A 33 -13.06 -11.90 39.59
CA ASP A 33 -14.33 -12.61 39.78
C ASP A 33 -15.01 -13.01 38.45
N ASN A 34 -14.65 -12.34 37.35
CA ASN A 34 -15.15 -12.59 35.99
C ASN A 34 -14.22 -13.46 35.13
N TRP A 35 -13.08 -13.91 35.65
CA TRP A 35 -12.17 -14.80 34.93
C TRP A 35 -12.84 -16.15 34.63
N SER A 36 -12.43 -16.78 33.52
CA SER A 36 -12.97 -18.09 33.13
C SER A 36 -12.45 -19.23 34.00
N ILE A 37 -11.17 -19.14 34.36
CA ILE A 37 -10.44 -20.09 35.21
C ILE A 37 -9.76 -19.27 36.30
N ARG A 38 -10.12 -19.57 37.55
CA ARG A 38 -9.58 -18.89 38.74
C ARG A 38 -9.31 -19.88 39.88
N ASP A 39 -9.02 -21.14 39.54
CA ASP A 39 -8.76 -22.17 40.53
C ASP A 39 -7.61 -21.73 41.45
N GLY A 40 -7.80 -21.87 42.77
CA GLY A 40 -6.85 -21.42 43.78
C GLY A 40 -6.88 -19.92 44.11
N TRP A 41 -7.44 -19.07 43.24
CA TRP A 41 -7.54 -17.63 43.53
C TRP A 41 -8.72 -17.35 44.48
N PRO A 42 -8.49 -16.81 45.68
CA PRO A 42 -9.57 -16.45 46.58
C PRO A 42 -10.38 -15.27 46.04
N THR A 43 -11.70 -15.28 46.25
CA THR A 43 -12.51 -14.09 45.99
C THR A 43 -12.09 -12.96 46.92
N LEU A 44 -12.42 -11.71 46.58
CA LEU A 44 -12.08 -10.55 47.42
C LEU A 44 -12.56 -10.69 48.88
N ALA A 45 -13.63 -11.45 49.12
CA ALA A 45 -14.17 -11.70 50.45
C ALA A 45 -13.41 -12.78 51.24
N ASP A 46 -12.67 -13.66 50.54
CA ASP A 46 -12.03 -14.85 51.11
C ASP A 46 -10.49 -14.70 51.24
N GLN A 47 -9.93 -13.57 50.81
CA GLN A 47 -8.49 -13.29 50.88
C GLN A 47 -7.97 -13.29 52.32
N ASN A 48 -6.86 -13.99 52.56
CA ASN A 48 -6.15 -13.98 53.84
C ASN A 48 -4.62 -13.86 53.65
N GLU A 49 -3.88 -13.72 54.75
CA GLU A 49 -2.44 -13.41 54.73
C GLU A 49 -1.53 -14.63 54.52
N ASP A 50 -2.09 -15.85 54.58
CA ASP A 50 -1.35 -17.12 54.60
C ASP A 50 -1.64 -18.00 53.36
N GLU A 51 -2.28 -17.44 52.33
CA GLU A 51 -2.57 -18.16 51.08
C GLU A 51 -1.28 -18.56 50.34
N ASP A 52 -1.29 -19.80 49.82
CA ASP A 52 -0.22 -20.30 48.96
C ASP A 52 -0.47 -19.88 47.50
N TYR A 53 0.02 -18.69 47.15
CA TYR A 53 -0.10 -18.15 45.79
C TYR A 53 0.55 -19.02 44.71
N CYS A 54 1.44 -19.96 45.08
CA CYS A 54 2.01 -20.90 44.11
C CYS A 54 1.00 -21.94 43.64
N MET A 55 -0.14 -22.08 44.32
CA MET A 55 -1.27 -22.92 43.92
C MET A 55 -2.29 -22.16 43.04
N PHE A 56 -2.14 -20.85 42.89
CA PHE A 56 -3.03 -20.05 42.05
C PHE A 56 -2.87 -20.44 40.59
N PHE A 57 -3.98 -20.71 39.91
CA PHE A 57 -3.95 -21.08 38.49
C PHE A 57 -3.18 -20.04 37.68
N GLY A 58 -2.21 -20.51 36.88
CA GLY A 58 -1.39 -19.66 36.02
C GLY A 58 -0.18 -19.01 36.69
N VAL A 59 -0.01 -19.11 38.01
CA VAL A 59 1.18 -18.64 38.74
C VAL A 59 2.24 -19.73 38.77
N LYS A 60 3.52 -19.36 38.59
CA LYS A 60 4.68 -20.25 38.69
C LYS A 60 5.66 -19.71 39.72
N CYS A 61 6.04 -20.55 40.66
CA CYS A 61 7.03 -20.27 41.68
C CYS A 61 8.28 -21.12 41.52
N ASP A 62 9.42 -20.56 41.89
CA ASP A 62 10.69 -21.28 41.93
C ASP A 62 10.81 -22.16 43.19
N SER A 63 11.97 -22.80 43.39
CA SER A 63 12.22 -23.64 44.57
C SER A 63 12.23 -22.88 45.90
N SER A 64 12.36 -21.55 45.87
CA SER A 64 12.33 -20.67 47.04
C SER A 64 10.91 -20.18 47.35
N GLY A 65 9.94 -20.46 46.47
CA GLY A 65 8.57 -19.98 46.54
C GLY A 65 8.38 -18.59 45.92
N ASP A 66 9.36 -18.08 45.16
CA ASP A 66 9.26 -16.76 44.52
C ASP A 66 8.60 -16.86 43.15
N ILE A 67 7.65 -15.94 42.87
CA ILE A 67 6.94 -15.88 41.60
C ILE A 67 7.91 -15.48 40.49
N TYR A 68 8.04 -16.35 39.49
CA TYR A 68 8.83 -16.09 38.29
C TYR A 68 8.00 -16.13 37.00
N GLY A 69 6.74 -16.58 37.05
CA GLY A 69 5.92 -16.68 35.85
C GLY A 69 4.43 -16.49 36.12
N ILE A 70 3.77 -15.77 35.21
CA ILE A 70 2.30 -15.62 35.18
C ILE A 70 1.82 -15.95 33.76
N SER A 71 0.94 -16.93 33.62
CA SER A 71 0.37 -17.36 32.34
C SER A 71 -1.13 -17.59 32.45
N LEU A 72 -1.89 -16.66 31.89
CA LEU A 72 -3.36 -16.63 31.91
C LEU A 72 -3.95 -16.31 30.52
N PRO A 73 -3.53 -16.99 29.43
CA PRO A 73 -4.03 -16.70 28.10
C PRO A 73 -5.52 -17.01 27.96
N GLY A 74 -6.27 -16.15 27.25
CA GLY A 74 -7.67 -16.37 26.90
C GLY A 74 -8.61 -16.47 28.09
N ASN A 75 -8.24 -15.88 29.24
CA ASN A 75 -8.93 -16.10 30.51
C ASN A 75 -9.93 -14.99 30.88
N ARG A 76 -10.27 -14.11 29.93
CA ARG A 76 -11.21 -12.98 30.07
C ARG A 76 -10.77 -11.92 31.10
N LEU A 77 -9.46 -11.77 31.33
CA LEU A 77 -8.93 -10.67 32.13
C LEU A 77 -9.36 -9.34 31.49
N GLN A 78 -9.80 -8.38 32.28
CA GLN A 78 -10.20 -7.05 31.82
C GLN A 78 -9.70 -5.98 32.79
N GLY A 79 -9.05 -4.93 32.28
CA GLY A 79 -8.56 -3.83 33.10
C GLY A 79 -7.13 -3.47 32.77
N LYS A 80 -6.28 -3.32 33.79
CA LYS A 80 -4.88 -2.89 33.65
C LYS A 80 -3.93 -3.84 34.36
N VAL A 81 -2.69 -3.90 33.89
CA VAL A 81 -1.60 -4.58 34.59
C VAL A 81 -1.12 -3.69 35.75
N PRO A 82 -1.20 -4.14 37.02
CA PRO A 82 -0.79 -3.35 38.16
C PRO A 82 0.72 -3.18 38.24
N ILE A 83 1.17 -2.05 38.80
CA ILE A 83 2.59 -1.69 38.88
C ILE A 83 3.37 -2.56 39.85
N CYS A 84 2.71 -3.22 40.81
CA CYS A 84 3.37 -4.10 41.77
C CYS A 84 4.15 -5.25 41.08
N LEU A 85 3.72 -5.66 39.87
CA LEU A 85 4.37 -6.71 39.08
C LEU A 85 5.80 -6.34 38.67
N MET A 86 6.14 -5.05 38.60
CA MET A 86 7.51 -4.58 38.36
C MET A 86 8.50 -5.08 39.41
N ASN A 87 8.01 -5.33 40.63
CA ASN A 87 8.86 -5.78 41.71
C ASN A 87 9.08 -7.30 41.66
N LEU A 88 8.23 -8.05 40.94
CA LEU A 88 8.40 -9.49 40.78
C LEU A 88 9.54 -9.77 39.80
N GLY A 89 10.41 -10.75 40.12
CA GLY A 89 11.47 -11.21 39.24
C GLY A 89 10.96 -12.08 38.10
N LEU A 90 9.98 -11.58 37.32
CA LEU A 90 9.30 -12.36 36.29
C LEU A 90 10.24 -12.70 35.13
N GLN A 91 10.22 -13.98 34.75
CA GLN A 91 10.84 -14.51 33.54
C GLN A 91 9.82 -14.77 32.44
N GLU A 92 8.57 -15.05 32.80
CA GLU A 92 7.48 -15.31 31.84
C GLU A 92 6.22 -14.52 32.20
N PHE A 93 5.71 -13.75 31.24
CA PHE A 93 4.42 -13.08 31.36
C PHE A 93 3.60 -13.30 30.08
N ASN A 94 2.52 -14.09 30.21
CA ASN A 94 1.62 -14.42 29.11
C ASN A 94 0.16 -14.14 29.49
N ILE A 95 -0.43 -13.17 28.79
CA ILE A 95 -1.84 -12.81 28.91
C ILE A 95 -2.51 -12.68 27.53
N ASN A 96 -2.02 -13.43 26.53
CA ASN A 96 -2.57 -13.42 25.17
C ASN A 96 -4.11 -13.57 25.16
N GLY A 97 -4.80 -12.84 24.28
CA GLY A 97 -6.24 -12.99 24.05
C GLY A 97 -7.13 -12.55 25.22
N ASN A 98 -6.64 -11.66 26.07
CA ASN A 98 -7.43 -11.00 27.12
C ASN A 98 -7.80 -9.56 26.74
N ARG A 99 -8.62 -8.87 27.54
CA ARG A 99 -9.01 -7.46 27.35
C ARG A 99 -8.33 -6.53 28.34
N VAL A 100 -7.04 -6.78 28.55
CA VAL A 100 -6.17 -5.98 29.42
C VAL A 100 -5.50 -4.93 28.56
N GLY A 101 -5.47 -3.68 29.00
CA GLY A 101 -4.97 -2.58 28.17
C GLY A 101 -4.25 -1.48 28.92
N PHE A 102 -4.14 -0.32 28.26
CA PHE A 102 -3.43 0.88 28.71
C PHE A 102 -1.91 0.73 28.76
N THR A 103 -1.37 0.06 29.76
CA THR A 103 0.07 0.06 30.01
C THR A 103 0.54 -1.27 30.57
N ILE A 104 1.62 -1.80 30.00
CA ILE A 104 2.44 -2.82 30.65
C ILE A 104 3.56 -2.10 31.42
N PRO A 105 3.63 -2.20 32.76
CA PRO A 105 4.73 -1.62 33.53
C PRO A 105 6.06 -2.30 33.17
N ASP A 106 7.18 -1.73 33.59
CA ASP A 106 8.47 -2.39 33.46
C ASP A 106 8.46 -3.68 34.29
N LEU A 107 8.42 -4.86 33.64
CA LEU A 107 8.38 -6.15 34.34
C LEU A 107 9.78 -6.66 34.73
N GLY A 108 10.81 -5.81 34.59
CA GLY A 108 12.12 -6.01 35.22
C GLY A 108 13.19 -6.69 34.36
N LEU A 109 14.40 -6.73 34.94
CA LEU A 109 15.58 -7.41 34.40
C LEU A 109 15.43 -8.93 34.54
N GLY A 110 15.44 -9.66 33.43
CA GLY A 110 15.36 -11.13 33.41
C GLY A 110 14.12 -11.70 32.72
N LEU A 111 13.23 -10.85 32.19
CA LEU A 111 12.08 -11.28 31.41
C LEU A 111 12.55 -11.98 30.12
N ARG A 112 12.17 -13.25 29.97
CA ARG A 112 12.49 -14.10 28.81
C ARG A 112 11.31 -14.26 27.86
N LYS A 113 10.08 -14.17 28.36
CA LYS A 113 8.88 -14.27 27.51
C LYS A 113 7.88 -13.19 27.87
N LEU A 114 7.57 -12.34 26.89
CA LEU A 114 6.44 -11.41 26.94
C LEU A 114 5.46 -11.76 25.83
N GLU A 115 4.25 -12.14 26.23
CA GLU A 115 3.18 -12.52 25.31
C GLU A 115 1.88 -11.78 25.69
N VAL A 116 1.57 -10.74 24.93
CA VAL A 116 0.39 -9.88 25.13
C VAL A 116 -0.43 -9.72 23.83
N ALA A 117 -0.31 -10.68 22.92
CA ALA A 117 -1.00 -10.69 21.65
C ALA A 117 -2.52 -10.67 21.81
N GLY A 118 -3.20 -9.90 20.97
CA GLY A 118 -4.67 -9.78 21.01
C GLY A 118 -5.22 -9.21 22.32
N THR A 119 -4.42 -8.40 23.02
CA THR A 119 -4.86 -7.56 24.15
C THR A 119 -5.17 -6.12 23.71
N ASP A 120 -5.55 -5.25 24.66
CA ASP A 120 -5.88 -3.84 24.43
C ASP A 120 -4.72 -2.91 24.87
N VAL A 121 -3.48 -3.41 24.87
CA VAL A 121 -2.29 -2.66 25.29
C VAL A 121 -1.98 -1.57 24.26
N ILE A 122 -1.70 -0.37 24.76
CA ILE A 122 -1.35 0.79 23.93
C ILE A 122 0.06 1.33 24.22
N VAL A 123 0.63 1.02 25.40
CA VAL A 123 1.96 1.46 25.85
C VAL A 123 2.66 0.32 26.60
N ILE A 124 3.96 0.15 26.37
CA ILE A 124 4.85 -0.70 27.17
C ILE A 124 5.93 0.22 27.75
N MET A 125 6.06 0.26 29.07
CA MET A 125 7.01 1.12 29.79
C MET A 125 8.38 0.45 30.02
N MET A 126 8.67 -0.63 29.30
CA MET A 126 9.94 -1.35 29.42
C MET A 126 11.08 -0.58 28.77
N ASP A 127 12.24 -0.67 29.40
CA ASP A 127 13.50 -0.23 28.80
C ASP A 127 14.02 -1.31 27.83
N PHE A 128 13.75 -1.13 26.53
CA PHE A 128 14.14 -2.09 25.49
C PHE A 128 15.64 -2.34 25.41
N GLU A 129 16.48 -1.39 25.83
CA GLU A 129 17.93 -1.58 25.86
C GLU A 129 18.38 -2.56 26.95
N ARG A 130 17.52 -2.81 27.95
CA ARG A 130 17.78 -3.71 29.07
C ARG A 130 17.16 -5.09 28.92
N MET A 131 16.36 -5.33 27.88
CA MET A 131 15.70 -6.61 27.59
C MET A 131 16.61 -7.62 26.87
N THR A 132 17.83 -7.82 27.39
CA THR A 132 18.88 -8.59 26.70
C THR A 132 18.70 -10.11 26.73
N ASP A 133 17.77 -10.63 27.53
CA ASP A 133 17.53 -12.08 27.69
C ASP A 133 16.22 -12.54 27.03
N ILE A 134 15.54 -11.66 26.30
CA ILE A 134 14.22 -11.94 25.71
C ILE A 134 14.32 -13.05 24.66
N GLU A 135 13.52 -14.11 24.83
CA GLU A 135 13.42 -15.27 23.95
C GLU A 135 12.16 -15.24 23.09
N VAL A 136 11.05 -14.77 23.67
CA VAL A 136 9.76 -14.61 22.99
C VAL A 136 9.22 -13.22 23.28
N PHE A 137 8.95 -12.46 22.23
CA PHE A 137 8.36 -11.13 22.32
C PHE A 137 7.20 -11.02 21.34
N ASN A 138 5.97 -11.13 21.85
CA ASN A 138 4.76 -11.18 21.04
C ASN A 138 3.79 -10.06 21.42
N LEU A 139 3.74 -9.05 20.55
CA LEU A 139 2.85 -7.89 20.61
C LEU A 139 1.84 -7.88 19.47
N ARG A 140 1.51 -9.04 18.91
CA ARG A 140 0.60 -9.10 17.76
C ARG A 140 -0.76 -8.45 18.04
N GLY A 141 -1.26 -7.67 17.10
CA GLY A 141 -2.63 -7.13 17.11
C GLY A 141 -2.89 -6.03 18.14
N GLN A 142 -1.86 -5.31 18.59
CA GLN A 142 -2.00 -4.23 19.58
C GLN A 142 -2.35 -2.87 18.96
N ASP A 143 -2.96 -1.94 19.72
CA ASP A 143 -3.26 -0.58 19.25
C ASP A 143 -2.21 0.43 19.77
N MET A 144 -0.94 0.13 19.47
CA MET A 144 0.21 0.83 20.05
C MET A 144 0.24 2.29 19.58
N SER A 145 -0.13 3.22 20.45
CA SER A 145 -0.37 4.61 20.03
C SER A 145 0.87 5.51 20.08
N LEU A 146 1.90 5.13 20.84
CA LEU A 146 3.09 5.95 21.13
C LEU A 146 4.32 5.09 21.47
N MET A 147 4.54 3.98 20.77
CA MET A 147 5.70 3.13 21.05
C MET A 147 6.90 3.51 20.18
N PHE A 148 7.91 4.11 20.80
CA PHE A 148 9.21 4.29 20.20
C PHE A 148 10.00 2.98 20.29
N MET A 149 10.30 2.37 19.15
CA MET A 149 11.24 1.26 19.07
C MET A 149 12.62 1.82 18.73
N PRO A 150 13.61 1.75 19.65
CA PRO A 150 14.96 2.18 19.34
C PRO A 150 15.53 1.48 18.08
N SER A 151 16.18 2.24 17.20
CA SER A 151 16.85 1.71 15.99
C SER A 151 17.98 0.73 16.31
N ASN A 152 18.47 0.74 17.54
CA ASN A 152 19.52 -0.12 18.10
C ASN A 152 18.96 -1.27 18.95
N LEU A 153 17.68 -1.65 18.79
CA LEU A 153 17.17 -2.86 19.44
C LEU A 153 18.02 -4.06 19.02
N ILE A 154 18.85 -4.53 19.96
CA ILE A 154 19.53 -5.81 19.87
C ILE A 154 18.56 -6.78 20.52
N PHE A 155 17.74 -7.44 19.70
CA PHE A 155 17.07 -8.61 20.24
C PHE A 155 18.14 -9.64 20.57
N SER A 156 18.00 -10.26 21.75
CA SER A 156 18.98 -11.19 22.26
C SER A 156 19.37 -12.23 21.21
N LYS A 157 20.63 -12.71 21.25
CA LYS A 157 21.02 -13.91 20.52
C LYS A 157 20.18 -15.15 20.90
N THR A 158 19.49 -15.10 22.03
CA THR A 158 18.58 -16.16 22.50
C THR A 158 17.15 -16.01 21.97
N ALA A 159 16.81 -14.90 21.29
CA ALA A 159 15.48 -14.68 20.74
C ALA A 159 15.12 -15.80 19.75
N THR A 160 13.98 -16.44 19.98
CA THR A 160 13.44 -17.52 19.15
C THR A 160 12.30 -17.02 18.26
N HIS A 161 11.50 -16.09 18.78
CA HIS A 161 10.31 -15.59 18.11
C HIS A 161 9.97 -14.15 18.52
N ILE A 162 9.82 -13.30 17.52
CA ILE A 162 9.42 -11.90 17.68
C ILE A 162 8.28 -11.62 16.71
N ASP A 163 7.15 -11.20 17.26
CA ASP A 163 5.95 -10.92 16.49
C ASP A 163 5.39 -9.55 16.90
N LEU A 164 5.51 -8.59 16.00
CA LEU A 164 4.97 -7.24 16.12
C LEU A 164 3.85 -7.00 15.11
N SER A 165 3.32 -8.06 14.51
CA SER A 165 2.36 -7.94 13.41
C SER A 165 1.03 -7.31 13.83
N ASP A 166 0.37 -6.64 12.89
CA ASP A 166 -0.95 -6.05 13.04
C ASP A 166 -1.04 -5.04 14.20
N THR A 167 0.06 -4.39 14.60
CA THR A 167 -0.06 -3.25 15.51
C THR A 167 -0.62 -2.06 14.72
N LYS A 168 -1.79 -1.55 15.12
CA LYS A 168 -2.67 -0.71 14.28
C LYS A 168 -2.10 0.67 13.88
N ARG A 169 -0.96 1.06 14.42
CA ARG A 169 -0.32 2.36 14.19
C ARG A 169 1.18 2.15 13.97
N PRO A 170 1.81 2.97 13.13
CA PRO A 170 3.22 2.81 12.81
C PRO A 170 4.06 2.90 14.08
N PHE A 171 4.92 1.91 14.28
CA PHE A 171 6.14 2.15 15.04
C PHE A 171 6.96 3.17 14.24
N ASP A 172 7.54 4.18 14.90
CA ASP A 172 8.49 5.09 14.26
C ASP A 172 9.83 4.36 14.03
N PHE A 173 9.83 3.39 13.11
CA PHE A 173 11.06 2.80 12.60
C PHE A 173 11.66 3.73 11.55
N PHE A 174 12.56 4.62 11.97
CA PHE A 174 13.39 5.36 11.02
C PHE A 174 14.34 4.42 10.26
N GLU A 175 14.85 3.40 10.94
CA GLU A 175 15.76 2.40 10.39
C GLU A 175 15.66 1.08 11.18
N VAL A 176 15.69 -0.05 10.47
CA VAL A 176 15.77 -1.42 11.03
C VAL A 176 17.00 -2.09 10.45
N SER A 177 18.00 -2.36 11.31
CA SER A 177 19.13 -3.22 10.96
C SER A 177 18.79 -4.65 11.34
N LEU A 178 18.71 -5.54 10.36
CA LEU A 178 18.39 -6.94 10.66
C LEU A 178 19.60 -7.69 11.26
N THR A 179 20.82 -7.14 11.21
CA THR A 179 21.97 -7.75 11.93
C THR A 179 21.86 -7.71 13.45
N THR A 180 21.11 -6.75 14.01
CA THR A 180 20.86 -6.66 15.46
C THR A 180 19.65 -7.48 15.90
N ILE A 181 18.85 -7.96 14.95
CA ILE A 181 17.62 -8.72 15.17
C ILE A 181 17.83 -10.12 14.61
N VAL A 182 18.22 -11.08 15.45
CA VAL A 182 18.62 -12.42 14.99
C VAL A 182 17.63 -13.58 15.25
N PRO A 183 16.35 -13.38 15.63
CA PRO A 183 15.50 -14.52 15.92
C PRO A 183 15.21 -15.35 14.65
N PRO A 184 15.10 -16.68 14.80
CA PRO A 184 14.58 -17.57 13.76
C PRO A 184 13.25 -17.11 13.18
N LYS A 185 12.35 -16.52 13.98
CA LYS A 185 11.05 -16.04 13.51
C LYS A 185 10.85 -14.57 13.82
N PHE A 186 10.68 -13.75 12.78
CA PHE A 186 10.42 -12.33 12.90
C PHE A 186 9.24 -11.93 12.00
N SER A 187 8.18 -11.38 12.59
CA SER A 187 7.05 -10.84 11.84
C SER A 187 6.85 -9.36 12.15
N LEU A 188 6.75 -8.57 11.08
CA LEU A 188 6.32 -7.18 11.06
C LEU A 188 5.04 -7.02 10.22
N ALA A 189 4.32 -8.11 9.96
CA ALA A 189 3.21 -8.09 9.02
C ALA A 189 2.13 -7.04 9.37
N GLY A 190 1.57 -6.38 8.37
CA GLY A 190 0.51 -5.39 8.53
C GLY A 190 0.96 -4.01 9.03
N LEU A 191 2.25 -3.81 9.30
CA LEU A 191 2.80 -2.52 9.74
C LEU A 191 3.10 -1.59 8.56
N ASP A 192 2.90 -0.29 8.69
CA ASP A 192 3.36 0.67 7.68
C ASP A 192 4.86 0.93 7.82
N LEU A 193 5.65 0.32 6.92
CA LEU A 193 7.10 0.46 6.83
C LEU A 193 7.55 1.27 5.61
N SER A 194 6.64 2.04 4.99
CA SER A 194 6.94 2.81 3.77
C SER A 194 8.05 3.86 3.96
N GLY A 195 8.17 4.40 5.19
CA GLY A 195 9.24 5.33 5.59
C GLY A 195 10.49 4.67 6.19
N THR A 196 10.50 3.34 6.36
CA THR A 196 11.54 2.63 7.11
C THR A 196 12.68 2.16 6.22
N LYS A 197 13.93 2.48 6.61
CA LYS A 197 15.12 1.91 5.95
C LYS A 197 15.46 0.54 6.51
N PHE A 198 15.50 -0.48 5.65
CA PHE A 198 16.02 -1.81 5.95
C PHE A 198 17.48 -1.91 5.50
N ARG A 199 18.40 -2.02 6.45
CA ARG A 199 19.83 -2.22 6.17
C ARG A 199 20.35 -3.49 6.82
N ASP A 200 21.55 -3.89 6.38
CA ASP A 200 22.29 -5.02 6.92
C ASP A 200 21.42 -6.27 7.04
N ILE A 201 20.79 -6.68 5.93
CA ILE A 201 19.98 -7.91 5.88
C ILE A 201 20.93 -9.08 6.13
N PRO A 202 20.85 -9.80 7.28
CA PRO A 202 21.79 -10.84 7.58
C PRO A 202 21.47 -12.06 6.74
N LEU A 203 22.49 -12.58 6.07
CA LEU A 203 22.31 -13.75 5.24
C LEU A 203 22.05 -15.02 6.07
N ASN A 204 22.29 -15.05 7.40
CA ASN A 204 22.41 -16.31 8.14
C ASN A 204 21.49 -16.53 9.35
N TYR A 205 20.57 -15.63 9.72
CA TYR A 205 19.90 -15.73 11.05
C TYR A 205 18.42 -16.11 11.03
N HIS A 206 17.64 -15.69 10.03
CA HIS A 206 16.19 -15.93 10.03
C HIS A 206 15.81 -17.27 9.40
N GLN A 207 14.82 -17.94 9.98
CA GLN A 207 14.08 -19.07 9.38
C GLN A 207 12.75 -18.62 8.78
N GLU A 208 12.09 -17.64 9.39
CA GLU A 208 10.83 -17.05 8.92
C GLU A 208 10.93 -15.53 9.09
N LEU A 209 10.83 -14.81 7.98
CA LEU A 209 10.76 -13.35 7.92
C LEU A 209 9.45 -13.01 7.22
N ASP A 210 8.49 -12.50 7.99
CA ASP A 210 7.18 -12.14 7.50
C ASP A 210 7.03 -10.63 7.46
N LEU A 211 7.05 -10.11 6.24
CA LEU A 211 6.87 -8.69 5.93
C LEU A 211 5.58 -8.50 5.13
N THR A 212 4.60 -9.40 5.26
CA THR A 212 3.31 -9.31 4.59
C THR A 212 2.61 -7.99 4.88
N GLY A 213 2.15 -7.29 3.85
CA GLY A 213 1.32 -6.10 4.01
C GLY A 213 2.06 -4.91 4.61
N THR A 214 3.39 -4.85 4.46
CA THR A 214 4.20 -3.85 5.18
C THR A 214 4.42 -2.53 4.45
N TRP A 215 3.84 -2.35 3.25
CA TRP A 215 4.05 -1.16 2.39
C TRP A 215 5.51 -0.69 2.23
N LEU A 216 6.48 -1.60 2.40
CA LEU A 216 7.90 -1.32 2.22
C LEU A 216 8.17 -0.92 0.75
N SER A 217 8.23 0.39 0.49
CA SER A 217 8.36 0.96 -0.85
C SER A 217 9.71 1.60 -1.13
N SER A 218 10.41 2.03 -0.08
CA SER A 218 11.70 2.69 -0.17
C SER A 218 12.47 2.44 1.10
N GLY A 219 13.64 1.81 1.02
CA GLY A 219 14.42 1.56 2.23
C GLY A 219 15.33 0.34 2.20
N TYR A 220 15.23 -0.53 1.20
CA TYR A 220 16.10 -1.70 1.03
C TYR A 220 16.93 -1.58 -0.26
N SER A 221 18.09 -2.24 -0.31
CA SER A 221 19.05 -2.12 -1.41
C SER A 221 18.59 -2.81 -2.71
N SER A 222 18.05 -4.03 -2.60
CA SER A 222 17.49 -4.76 -3.75
C SER A 222 16.60 -5.93 -3.30
N LEU A 223 15.72 -6.40 -4.20
CA LEU A 223 14.99 -7.66 -3.98
C LEU A 223 15.95 -8.86 -3.86
N SER A 224 17.12 -8.79 -4.50
CA SER A 224 18.14 -9.85 -4.41
C SER A 224 18.63 -10.02 -2.98
N ASP A 225 18.86 -8.93 -2.26
CA ASP A 225 19.35 -8.98 -0.87
C ASP A 225 18.29 -9.59 0.07
N LEU A 226 17.02 -9.26 -0.14
CA LEU A 226 15.90 -9.86 0.60
C LEU A 226 15.75 -11.36 0.33
N LEU A 227 15.96 -11.81 -0.91
CA LEU A 227 15.89 -13.23 -1.27
C LEU A 227 17.13 -14.03 -0.82
N SER A 228 18.24 -13.36 -0.56
CA SER A 228 19.53 -13.99 -0.22
C SER A 228 19.69 -14.28 1.28
N VAL A 229 18.61 -14.45 2.03
CA VAL A 229 18.70 -14.93 3.41
C VAL A 229 18.79 -16.46 3.40
N VAL A 230 19.99 -17.00 3.65
CA VAL A 230 20.38 -18.42 3.58
C VAL A 230 19.49 -19.33 4.42
N ASN A 231 19.13 -18.91 5.64
CA ASN A 231 18.33 -19.75 6.54
C ASN A 231 16.82 -19.61 6.36
N LEU A 232 16.35 -18.67 5.53
CA LEU A 232 14.94 -18.33 5.38
C LEU A 232 14.22 -19.48 4.66
N THR A 233 13.28 -20.14 5.32
CA THR A 233 12.50 -21.23 4.75
C THR A 233 11.29 -20.71 3.98
N ASP A 234 10.66 -19.67 4.50
CA ASP A 234 9.44 -19.10 3.95
C ASP A 234 9.61 -17.59 3.78
N VAL A 235 9.40 -17.15 2.54
CA VAL A 235 9.58 -15.76 2.13
C VAL A 235 8.20 -15.15 1.90
N GLN A 236 7.74 -14.33 2.84
CA GLN A 236 6.39 -13.75 2.81
C GLN A 236 6.43 -12.22 2.72
N PHE A 237 6.12 -11.72 1.52
CA PHE A 237 6.09 -10.29 1.20
C PHE A 237 4.77 -9.88 0.54
N GLN A 238 3.74 -10.73 0.57
CA GLN A 238 2.48 -10.42 -0.10
C GLN A 238 1.93 -9.06 0.35
N HIS A 239 1.34 -8.28 -0.56
CA HIS A 239 0.76 -6.97 -0.25
C HIS A 239 1.77 -5.89 0.20
N THR A 240 3.06 -6.10 -0.01
CA THR A 240 4.13 -5.13 0.29
C THR A 240 4.54 -4.35 -0.95
N ASP A 241 4.65 -3.04 -0.88
CA ASP A 241 4.79 -2.17 -2.06
C ASP A 241 6.23 -2.09 -2.63
N LEU A 242 6.83 -3.23 -2.96
CA LEU A 242 8.22 -3.34 -3.42
C LEU A 242 8.50 -2.54 -4.72
N ASN A 243 7.52 -2.43 -5.63
CA ASN A 243 7.60 -1.64 -6.88
C ASN A 243 8.86 -1.82 -7.76
N ASN A 244 9.58 -2.93 -7.59
CA ASN A 244 10.84 -3.20 -8.28
C ASN A 244 10.64 -3.77 -9.69
N VAL A 245 11.62 -3.51 -10.55
CA VAL A 245 11.79 -4.24 -11.82
C VAL A 245 12.60 -5.50 -11.55
N VAL A 246 12.02 -6.66 -11.86
CA VAL A 246 12.62 -7.97 -11.66
C VAL A 246 13.10 -8.54 -13.00
N ASP A 247 14.37 -8.93 -13.03
CA ASP A 247 14.95 -9.76 -14.06
C ASP A 247 15.31 -11.13 -13.46
N PHE A 248 14.59 -12.18 -13.89
CA PHE A 248 14.80 -13.55 -13.42
C PHE A 248 16.20 -14.11 -13.75
N THR A 249 16.92 -13.51 -14.71
CA THR A 249 18.28 -13.92 -15.06
C THR A 249 19.30 -13.42 -14.04
N THR A 250 19.05 -12.28 -13.40
CA THR A 250 19.93 -11.67 -12.39
C THR A 250 19.55 -12.00 -10.96
N LEU A 251 18.41 -12.68 -10.74
CA LEU A 251 18.06 -13.19 -9.41
C LEU A 251 19.15 -14.12 -8.86
N PRO A 252 19.37 -14.09 -7.53
CA PRO A 252 20.41 -14.87 -6.87
C PRO A 252 20.18 -16.37 -7.08
N ASP A 253 21.27 -17.14 -7.07
CA ASP A 253 21.19 -18.59 -7.06
C ASP A 253 20.87 -19.07 -5.64
N LEU A 254 19.67 -19.61 -5.45
CA LEU A 254 19.13 -20.07 -4.17
C LEU A 254 19.30 -21.59 -3.97
N THR A 255 20.15 -22.26 -4.74
CA THR A 255 20.36 -23.72 -4.63
C THR A 255 20.87 -24.16 -3.26
N ASP A 256 21.79 -23.39 -2.67
CA ASP A 256 22.37 -23.65 -1.33
C ASP A 256 21.55 -23.03 -0.19
N TYR A 257 20.44 -22.36 -0.50
CA TYR A 257 19.61 -21.63 0.47
C TYR A 257 18.47 -22.53 0.98
N LYS A 258 17.95 -22.26 2.17
CA LYS A 258 16.89 -23.07 2.79
C LYS A 258 15.47 -22.73 2.32
N SER A 259 15.32 -21.73 1.45
CA SER A 259 14.00 -21.27 0.99
C SER A 259 13.24 -22.36 0.25
N LYS A 260 12.03 -22.65 0.73
CA LYS A 260 11.12 -23.66 0.17
C LYS A 260 9.94 -23.03 -0.54
N SER A 261 9.58 -21.80 -0.15
CA SER A 261 8.49 -21.04 -0.71
C SER A 261 8.89 -19.56 -0.90
N ILE A 262 8.39 -18.94 -1.98
CA ILE A 262 8.48 -17.49 -2.21
C ILE A 262 7.09 -16.95 -2.56
N VAL A 263 6.60 -16.01 -1.75
CA VAL A 263 5.30 -15.38 -1.90
C VAL A 263 5.46 -13.87 -2.03
N LEU A 264 5.35 -13.39 -3.27
CA LEU A 264 5.50 -11.98 -3.68
C LEU A 264 4.21 -11.47 -4.33
N ARG A 265 3.06 -11.97 -3.89
CA ARG A 265 1.74 -11.61 -4.43
C ARG A 265 1.42 -10.14 -4.20
N ASN A 266 0.93 -9.43 -5.21
CA ASN A 266 0.48 -8.04 -5.10
C ASN A 266 1.53 -7.13 -4.44
N THR A 267 2.74 -7.14 -4.99
CA THR A 267 3.88 -6.39 -4.46
C THR A 267 4.33 -5.24 -5.36
N GLY A 268 3.55 -4.94 -6.39
CA GLY A 268 3.89 -3.91 -7.38
C GLY A 268 5.07 -4.29 -8.29
N LEU A 269 5.56 -5.54 -8.21
CA LEU A 269 6.68 -6.00 -9.03
C LEU A 269 6.33 -5.90 -10.52
N ARG A 270 7.33 -5.51 -11.31
CA ARG A 270 7.25 -5.37 -12.77
C ARG A 270 8.43 -6.12 -13.36
N GLY A 271 8.36 -6.46 -14.63
CA GLY A 271 9.47 -7.16 -15.26
C GLY A 271 9.03 -7.81 -16.56
N ASN A 272 10.00 -8.01 -17.45
CA ASN A 272 9.81 -8.93 -18.56
C ASN A 272 10.15 -10.33 -18.04
N ALA A 273 9.15 -11.22 -17.99
CA ALA A 273 9.32 -12.56 -17.46
C ALA A 273 8.76 -13.58 -18.46
N THR A 274 9.66 -14.31 -19.11
CA THR A 274 9.25 -15.44 -19.95
C THR A 274 9.00 -16.67 -19.09
N ALA A 275 8.10 -17.53 -19.56
CA ALA A 275 7.86 -18.84 -18.96
C ALA A 275 9.16 -19.62 -18.70
N ASP A 276 10.09 -19.60 -19.65
CA ASP A 276 11.37 -20.29 -19.51
C ASP A 276 12.28 -19.64 -18.48
N GLN A 277 12.33 -18.31 -18.37
CA GLN A 277 13.11 -17.64 -17.33
C GLN A 277 12.62 -18.02 -15.93
N ILE A 278 11.31 -17.94 -15.70
CA ILE A 278 10.68 -18.29 -14.42
C ILE A 278 10.91 -19.77 -14.09
N LEU A 279 10.68 -20.66 -15.04
CA LEU A 279 10.81 -22.10 -14.83
C LEU A 279 12.28 -22.53 -14.71
N ASN A 280 13.22 -21.87 -15.39
CA ASN A 280 14.65 -22.07 -15.18
C ASN A 280 15.09 -21.58 -13.80
N PHE A 281 14.59 -20.44 -13.33
CA PHE A 281 14.85 -20.00 -11.95
C PHE A 281 14.40 -21.07 -10.95
N ILE A 282 13.16 -21.54 -11.05
CA ILE A 282 12.63 -22.59 -10.16
C ILE A 282 13.44 -23.87 -10.27
N THR A 283 13.78 -24.33 -11.47
CA THR A 283 14.41 -25.66 -11.63
C THR A 283 15.92 -25.67 -11.42
N LYS A 284 16.61 -24.56 -11.66
CA LYS A 284 18.08 -24.49 -11.64
C LYS A 284 18.65 -23.61 -10.53
N LYS A 285 17.90 -22.62 -10.05
CA LYS A 285 18.37 -21.60 -9.10
C LYS A 285 17.62 -21.65 -7.75
N THR A 286 16.95 -22.75 -7.43
CA THR A 286 16.34 -22.95 -6.09
C THR A 286 16.69 -24.33 -5.54
N ASN A 287 16.68 -24.47 -4.22
CA ASN A 287 17.05 -25.71 -3.53
C ASN A 287 16.18 -26.92 -3.91
N SER A 288 16.62 -28.13 -3.57
CA SER A 288 15.92 -29.38 -3.92
C SER A 288 14.48 -29.46 -3.40
N ASP A 289 14.18 -28.81 -2.29
CA ASP A 289 12.91 -28.90 -1.58
C ASP A 289 11.92 -27.79 -1.97
N PHE A 290 12.33 -26.86 -2.83
CA PHE A 290 11.52 -25.71 -3.23
C PHE A 290 10.25 -26.15 -3.95
N PHE A 291 9.11 -25.75 -3.40
CA PHE A 291 7.82 -26.30 -3.80
C PHE A 291 6.77 -25.25 -4.21
N TYR A 292 6.95 -23.98 -3.84
CA TYR A 292 5.94 -22.94 -4.06
C TYR A 292 6.52 -21.59 -4.50
N LEU A 293 5.97 -21.05 -5.59
CA LEU A 293 6.21 -19.67 -6.03
C LEU A 293 4.88 -18.96 -6.35
N ASP A 294 4.63 -17.83 -5.70
CA ASP A 294 3.49 -16.95 -5.99
C ASP A 294 3.97 -15.54 -6.38
N LEU A 295 3.68 -15.19 -7.63
CA LEU A 295 3.95 -13.89 -8.25
C LEU A 295 2.66 -13.24 -8.76
N SER A 296 1.49 -13.70 -8.29
CA SER A 296 0.19 -13.21 -8.75
C SER A 296 -0.06 -11.73 -8.40
N ARG A 297 -0.97 -11.08 -9.13
CA ARG A 297 -1.39 -9.68 -8.91
C ARG A 297 -0.25 -8.66 -9.00
N ASN A 298 0.71 -8.90 -9.88
CA ASN A 298 1.79 -7.97 -10.15
C ASN A 298 1.63 -7.35 -11.56
N SER A 299 2.66 -6.69 -12.07
CA SER A 299 2.67 -6.08 -13.40
C SER A 299 3.74 -6.71 -14.30
N PHE A 300 3.92 -8.03 -14.20
CA PHE A 300 4.79 -8.76 -15.14
C PHE A 300 4.17 -8.76 -16.55
N ILE A 301 5.03 -8.62 -17.55
CA ILE A 301 4.69 -8.76 -18.98
C ILE A 301 5.53 -9.89 -19.60
N GLY A 302 5.07 -10.43 -20.73
CA GLY A 302 5.76 -11.51 -21.45
C GLY A 302 4.80 -12.63 -21.84
N ALA A 303 5.33 -13.79 -22.22
CA ALA A 303 4.51 -14.97 -22.52
C ALA A 303 4.16 -15.73 -21.25
N ALA A 304 2.86 -15.96 -21.00
CA ALA A 304 2.40 -16.76 -19.87
C ALA A 304 2.96 -18.20 -19.96
N PRO A 305 3.33 -18.82 -18.81
CA PRO A 305 3.66 -20.24 -18.76
C PRO A 305 2.53 -21.11 -19.33
N THR A 306 2.90 -22.08 -20.15
CA THR A 306 1.94 -23.04 -20.73
C THR A 306 1.85 -24.28 -19.85
N ILE A 307 0.73 -24.98 -19.93
CA ILE A 307 0.54 -26.25 -19.20
C ILE A 307 1.66 -27.25 -19.55
N SER A 308 2.02 -27.36 -20.84
CA SER A 308 3.08 -28.27 -21.30
C SER A 308 4.46 -27.89 -20.78
N ALA A 309 4.77 -26.58 -20.70
CA ALA A 309 6.01 -26.11 -20.12
C ALA A 309 6.09 -26.51 -18.64
N VAL A 310 5.09 -26.15 -17.84
CA VAL A 310 5.08 -26.48 -16.40
C VAL A 310 5.17 -27.99 -16.16
N ARG A 311 4.49 -28.84 -16.94
CA ARG A 311 4.65 -30.31 -16.88
C ARG A 311 6.09 -30.75 -17.11
N SER A 312 6.72 -30.24 -18.16
CA SER A 312 8.09 -30.60 -18.54
C SER A 312 9.12 -30.19 -17.48
N TYR A 313 8.91 -29.06 -16.80
CA TYR A 313 9.78 -28.60 -15.73
C TYR A 313 9.48 -29.26 -14.37
N LYS A 314 8.21 -29.59 -14.06
CA LYS A 314 7.84 -30.40 -12.88
C LYS A 314 8.47 -31.79 -12.90
N ALA A 315 8.64 -32.38 -14.08
CA ALA A 315 9.38 -33.63 -14.24
C ALA A 315 10.88 -33.50 -13.84
N LYS A 316 11.46 -32.30 -13.99
CA LYS A 316 12.86 -32.02 -13.61
C LYS A 316 13.01 -31.67 -12.13
N LYS A 317 11.96 -31.13 -11.50
CA LYS A 317 11.91 -30.79 -10.08
C LYS A 317 10.60 -31.28 -9.46
N THR A 318 10.61 -32.52 -8.98
CA THR A 318 9.41 -33.22 -8.50
C THR A 318 8.85 -32.65 -7.18
N SER A 319 9.67 -31.94 -6.41
CA SER A 319 9.27 -31.16 -5.24
C SER A 319 8.39 -29.97 -5.61
N PHE A 320 8.55 -29.39 -6.79
CA PHE A 320 7.74 -28.25 -7.25
C PHE A 320 6.26 -28.61 -7.40
N LYS A 321 5.40 -27.98 -6.60
CA LYS A 321 3.96 -28.25 -6.57
C LYS A 321 3.13 -27.10 -7.12
N HIS A 322 3.48 -25.87 -6.80
CA HIS A 322 2.58 -24.74 -6.96
C HIS A 322 3.29 -23.54 -7.61
N LEU A 323 2.69 -23.05 -8.68
CA LEU A 323 3.00 -21.78 -9.32
C LEU A 323 1.71 -20.94 -9.27
N ARG A 324 1.81 -19.67 -8.91
CA ARG A 324 0.71 -18.70 -9.04
C ARG A 324 1.21 -17.45 -9.73
N MET A 325 0.53 -17.05 -10.79
CA MET A 325 0.89 -15.90 -11.61
C MET A 325 -0.32 -15.21 -12.23
N GLU A 326 -1.52 -15.50 -11.75
CA GLU A 326 -2.75 -14.82 -12.16
C GLU A 326 -2.67 -13.31 -11.94
N ASP A 327 -3.54 -12.56 -12.63
CA ASP A 327 -3.64 -11.10 -12.51
C ASP A 327 -2.32 -10.36 -12.82
N ASN A 328 -1.55 -10.85 -13.79
CA ASN A 328 -0.43 -10.16 -14.43
C ASN A 328 -0.79 -9.78 -15.88
N SER A 329 0.04 -8.97 -16.54
CA SER A 329 -0.20 -8.47 -17.90
C SER A 329 0.45 -9.37 -18.97
N PHE A 330 0.26 -10.69 -18.87
CA PHE A 330 0.83 -11.63 -19.83
C PHE A 330 0.13 -11.61 -21.18
N PHE A 331 0.91 -11.84 -22.24
CA PHE A 331 0.41 -12.06 -23.58
C PHE A 331 -0.02 -13.51 -23.78
N CYS A 332 -1.16 -13.71 -24.44
CA CYS A 332 -1.60 -15.04 -24.84
C CYS A 332 -0.80 -15.55 -26.03
N ASN A 333 -0.32 -16.79 -25.94
CA ASN A 333 0.06 -17.53 -27.14
C ASN A 333 -1.23 -18.07 -27.81
N VAL A 334 -1.38 -17.87 -29.12
CA VAL A 334 -2.51 -18.43 -29.88
C VAL A 334 -2.41 -19.95 -30.04
N GLU A 335 -1.19 -20.52 -29.96
CA GLU A 335 -0.92 -21.96 -30.13
C GLU A 335 -1.12 -22.78 -28.85
N ASP A 336 -0.87 -22.19 -27.67
CA ASP A 336 -0.78 -22.90 -26.40
C ASP A 336 -1.84 -22.41 -25.42
N HIS A 337 -2.48 -23.34 -24.70
CA HIS A 337 -3.30 -22.97 -23.55
C HIS A 337 -2.41 -22.39 -22.44
N ALA A 338 -2.51 -21.07 -22.26
CA ALA A 338 -1.91 -20.38 -21.13
C ALA A 338 -2.45 -20.95 -19.80
N LEU A 339 -1.56 -21.08 -18.82
CA LEU A 339 -1.92 -21.60 -17.49
C LEU A 339 -2.73 -20.57 -16.68
N TYR A 340 -2.49 -19.29 -16.94
CA TYR A 340 -3.12 -18.16 -16.27
C TYR A 340 -3.83 -17.28 -17.29
N GLY A 341 -4.71 -16.41 -16.80
CA GLY A 341 -5.32 -15.36 -17.63
C GLY A 341 -4.24 -14.56 -18.34
N CYS A 342 -4.45 -14.32 -19.63
CA CYS A 342 -3.57 -13.55 -20.49
C CYS A 342 -4.43 -12.71 -21.43
N GLU A 343 -3.83 -11.71 -22.06
CA GLU A 343 -4.50 -10.87 -23.05
C GLU A 343 -3.91 -11.06 -24.44
N LEU A 344 -4.80 -11.03 -25.43
CA LEU A 344 -4.39 -10.94 -26.83
C LEU A 344 -4.23 -9.49 -27.22
N VAL A 345 -3.12 -9.18 -27.90
CA VAL A 345 -2.84 -7.87 -28.45
C VAL A 345 -3.79 -7.57 -29.60
N ARG A 346 -4.42 -6.40 -29.60
CA ARG A 346 -5.33 -6.00 -30.68
C ARG A 346 -4.64 -5.01 -31.60
N VAL A 347 -4.40 -5.40 -32.85
CA VAL A 347 -3.98 -4.45 -33.91
C VAL A 347 -5.20 -3.65 -34.36
N THR A 348 -5.08 -2.34 -34.39
CA THR A 348 -6.17 -1.40 -34.65
C THR A 348 -5.96 -0.59 -35.93
N GLU A 349 -4.72 -0.35 -36.31
CA GLU A 349 -4.39 0.49 -37.47
C GLU A 349 -3.06 0.05 -38.09
N THR A 350 -2.97 0.13 -39.42
CA THR A 350 -1.76 -0.09 -40.22
C THR A 350 -1.61 1.05 -41.22
N LYS A 351 -0.44 1.70 -41.28
CA LYS A 351 -0.18 2.84 -42.18
C LYS A 351 1.25 2.82 -42.69
N ILE A 352 1.47 3.23 -43.94
CA ILE A 352 2.81 3.50 -44.49
C ILE A 352 3.01 5.00 -44.66
N ILE A 353 4.05 5.56 -44.03
CA ILE A 353 4.44 6.96 -44.15
C ILE A 353 5.96 7.02 -44.30
N ASN A 354 6.47 7.71 -45.32
CA ASN A 354 7.91 7.90 -45.56
C ASN A 354 8.74 6.60 -45.47
N ASN A 355 8.30 5.54 -46.15
CA ASN A 355 8.94 4.21 -46.16
C ASN A 355 9.01 3.50 -44.78
N ARG A 356 8.13 3.87 -43.84
CA ARG A 356 7.97 3.18 -42.55
C ARG A 356 6.57 2.61 -42.44
N LEU A 357 6.47 1.35 -42.03
CA LEU A 357 5.22 0.69 -41.66
C LEU A 357 4.93 0.98 -40.19
N TYR A 358 3.79 1.60 -39.91
CA TYR A 358 3.26 1.86 -38.59
C TYR A 358 2.10 0.91 -38.28
N VAL A 359 2.15 0.28 -37.12
CA VAL A 359 1.16 -0.67 -36.61
C VAL A 359 0.72 -0.20 -35.23
N THR A 360 -0.52 0.27 -35.11
CA THR A 360 -1.08 0.67 -33.81
C THR A 360 -1.71 -0.56 -33.15
N ALA A 361 -1.31 -0.88 -31.94
CA ALA A 361 -1.77 -2.03 -31.17
C ALA A 361 -2.14 -1.66 -29.72
N THR A 362 -3.08 -2.39 -29.14
CA THR A 362 -3.55 -2.20 -27.76
C THR A 362 -3.27 -3.46 -26.94
N PHE A 363 -2.73 -3.30 -25.74
CA PHE A 363 -2.57 -4.36 -24.75
C PHE A 363 -2.58 -3.80 -23.31
N SER A 364 -2.93 -4.62 -22.32
CA SER A 364 -2.84 -4.23 -20.91
C SER A 364 -1.40 -4.24 -20.41
N GLY A 365 -1.08 -3.32 -19.49
CA GLY A 365 0.26 -3.14 -18.93
C GLY A 365 1.00 -1.90 -19.45
N ASN A 366 2.03 -1.49 -18.74
CA ASN A 366 2.93 -0.39 -19.14
C ASN A 366 4.35 -0.94 -19.44
N PRO A 367 4.59 -1.47 -20.65
CA PRO A 367 5.90 -1.93 -21.14
C PRO A 367 6.98 -0.87 -21.32
N TYR A 368 6.66 0.43 -21.17
CA TYR A 368 7.58 1.52 -21.54
C TYR A 368 8.95 1.42 -20.83
N HIS A 369 9.00 0.77 -19.67
CA HIS A 369 10.21 0.60 -18.87
C HIS A 369 10.93 -0.76 -19.08
N LEU A 370 10.50 -1.61 -20.02
CA LEU A 370 10.88 -3.03 -20.09
C LEU A 370 11.48 -3.48 -21.43
N ASN A 371 11.95 -2.56 -22.29
CA ASN A 371 12.68 -2.84 -23.54
C ASN A 371 12.04 -3.94 -24.43
N LEU A 372 10.73 -3.85 -24.71
CA LEU A 372 10.03 -4.82 -25.55
C LEU A 372 10.53 -4.89 -27.01
N GLU A 373 11.27 -3.88 -27.48
CA GLU A 373 11.77 -3.78 -28.86
C GLU A 373 12.64 -4.96 -29.30
N HIS A 374 13.28 -5.67 -28.37
CA HIS A 374 14.11 -6.84 -28.68
C HIS A 374 13.36 -8.17 -28.65
N SER A 375 12.18 -8.21 -28.04
CA SER A 375 11.38 -9.43 -27.91
C SER A 375 10.23 -9.48 -28.91
N LEU A 376 9.90 -8.37 -29.56
CA LEU A 376 8.80 -8.29 -30.49
C LEU A 376 9.25 -8.37 -31.95
N SER A 377 8.41 -8.95 -32.80
CA SER A 377 8.55 -8.91 -34.26
C SER A 377 7.17 -8.76 -34.92
N LEU A 378 7.16 -8.33 -36.18
CA LEU A 378 5.94 -8.26 -36.99
C LEU A 378 5.97 -9.30 -38.09
N ALA A 379 4.85 -9.99 -38.30
CA ALA A 379 4.62 -10.81 -39.48
C ALA A 379 3.49 -10.21 -40.30
N PHE A 380 3.63 -10.18 -41.62
CA PHE A 380 2.59 -9.64 -42.51
C PHE A 380 2.48 -10.44 -43.81
N ARG A 381 1.30 -10.34 -44.45
CA ARG A 381 0.98 -11.05 -45.70
C ARG A 381 1.53 -10.30 -46.92
N ASN A 382 2.16 -11.02 -47.84
CA ASN A 382 2.60 -10.45 -49.12
C ASN A 382 1.42 -10.37 -50.10
N MET A 383 0.91 -9.16 -50.33
CA MET A 383 -0.33 -8.96 -51.08
C MET A 383 -0.17 -9.21 -52.57
N LYS A 384 1.01 -8.91 -53.13
CA LYS A 384 1.31 -9.17 -54.55
C LYS A 384 1.22 -10.66 -54.90
N LYS A 385 1.82 -11.52 -54.08
CA LYS A 385 1.76 -12.97 -54.28
C LYS A 385 0.42 -13.56 -53.85
N TYR A 386 -0.25 -12.99 -52.84
CA TYR A 386 -1.60 -13.41 -52.46
C TYR A 386 -2.63 -13.17 -53.57
N ASN A 387 -2.53 -12.04 -54.28
CA ASN A 387 -3.44 -11.67 -55.36
C ASN A 387 -3.11 -12.35 -56.70
N ASP A 388 -2.01 -13.10 -56.80
CA ASP A 388 -1.64 -13.83 -58.00
C ASP A 388 -2.61 -14.98 -58.28
N LYS A 389 -3.46 -14.79 -59.28
CA LYS A 389 -4.49 -15.77 -59.67
C LYS A 389 -3.92 -17.06 -60.28
N THR A 390 -2.62 -17.14 -60.54
CA THR A 390 -1.97 -18.34 -61.09
C THR A 390 -1.55 -19.35 -60.01
N LEU A 391 -1.41 -18.91 -58.76
CA LEU A 391 -1.09 -19.79 -57.63
C LEU A 391 -2.34 -20.54 -57.16
N SER A 392 -2.20 -21.75 -56.60
CA SER A 392 -3.32 -22.43 -55.95
C SER A 392 -3.77 -21.65 -54.72
N PRO A 393 -5.05 -21.75 -54.28
CA PRO A 393 -5.52 -21.10 -53.06
C PRO A 393 -4.61 -21.38 -51.85
N THR A 394 -4.14 -22.61 -51.72
CA THR A 394 -3.16 -23.03 -50.69
C THR A 394 -1.82 -22.31 -50.81
N LYS A 395 -1.26 -22.18 -52.03
CA LYS A 395 0.02 -21.48 -52.25
C LYS A 395 -0.08 -19.96 -52.10
N ARG A 396 -1.23 -19.35 -52.38
CA ARG A 396 -1.48 -17.91 -52.12
C ARG A 396 -1.54 -17.64 -50.63
N VAL A 397 -2.13 -18.57 -49.90
CA VAL A 397 -2.25 -18.52 -48.45
C VAL A 397 -0.88 -18.59 -47.77
N GLU A 398 0.11 -19.31 -48.32
CA GLU A 398 1.44 -19.59 -47.74
C GLU A 398 2.46 -18.44 -47.75
N VAL A 399 2.08 -17.22 -48.12
CA VAL A 399 3.05 -16.13 -48.40
C VAL A 399 3.09 -15.08 -47.30
N HIS A 400 4.05 -15.23 -46.37
CA HIS A 400 4.28 -14.33 -45.24
C HIS A 400 5.74 -13.95 -45.12
N GLU A 401 5.98 -12.77 -44.58
CA GLU A 401 7.31 -12.22 -44.30
C GLU A 401 7.34 -11.73 -42.84
N THR A 402 8.49 -11.88 -42.18
CA THR A 402 8.68 -11.51 -40.77
C THR A 402 9.79 -10.48 -40.63
N TYR A 403 9.56 -9.45 -39.83
CA TYR A 403 10.48 -8.35 -39.57
C TYR A 403 10.77 -8.20 -38.08
N ASN A 404 12.05 -8.16 -37.72
CA ASN A 404 12.53 -8.18 -36.32
C ASN A 404 13.02 -6.81 -35.81
N PHE A 405 13.24 -5.83 -36.68
CA PHE A 405 13.72 -4.49 -36.29
C PHE A 405 12.54 -3.54 -36.08
N ILE A 406 12.03 -3.47 -34.85
CA ILE A 406 10.83 -2.71 -34.56
C ILE A 406 11.06 -1.72 -33.42
N HIS A 407 10.49 -0.51 -33.53
CA HIS A 407 10.43 0.45 -32.43
C HIS A 407 9.03 0.48 -31.84
N VAL A 408 8.92 0.59 -30.51
CA VAL A 408 7.63 0.62 -29.81
C VAL A 408 7.48 1.94 -29.07
N ARG A 409 6.42 2.69 -29.38
CA ARG A 409 6.11 4.00 -28.78
C ARG A 409 4.69 4.03 -28.22
N GLN A 410 4.52 4.48 -26.99
CA GLN A 410 3.19 4.72 -26.43
C GLN A 410 2.56 5.97 -27.05
N LEU A 411 1.29 5.90 -27.45
CA LEU A 411 0.54 7.03 -28.01
C LEU A 411 -0.39 7.70 -27.00
N SER A 412 -0.98 6.92 -26.09
CA SER A 412 -1.89 7.39 -25.02
C SER A 412 -2.08 6.27 -23.98
N GLY A 413 -2.39 6.59 -22.72
CA GLY A 413 -2.59 5.57 -21.68
C GLY A 413 -3.48 5.98 -20.51
N SER A 414 -4.23 5.01 -20.01
CA SER A 414 -4.87 5.01 -18.68
C SER A 414 -4.30 3.83 -17.87
N SER A 415 -4.54 3.76 -16.55
CA SER A 415 -4.08 2.65 -15.71
C SER A 415 -4.66 1.27 -16.09
N LYS A 416 -5.66 1.21 -16.98
CA LYS A 416 -6.36 -0.04 -17.37
C LYS A 416 -6.10 -0.49 -18.81
N SER A 417 -5.63 0.37 -19.70
CA SER A 417 -5.24 0.00 -21.06
C SER A 417 -4.39 1.09 -21.71
N SER A 418 -3.32 0.69 -22.38
CA SER A 418 -2.43 1.61 -23.10
C SER A 418 -2.45 1.31 -24.60
N VAL A 419 -2.38 2.38 -25.40
CA VAL A 419 -2.31 2.30 -26.86
C VAL A 419 -0.86 2.51 -27.28
N TYR A 420 -0.34 1.55 -28.03
CA TYR A 420 1.04 1.51 -28.51
C TYR A 420 1.09 1.59 -30.03
N ARG A 421 2.15 2.19 -30.56
CA ARG A 421 2.53 2.19 -31.96
C ARG A 421 3.83 1.43 -32.10
N ILE A 422 3.80 0.39 -32.90
CA ILE A 422 4.95 -0.37 -33.34
C ILE A 422 5.30 0.15 -34.74
N ASP A 423 6.53 0.55 -34.99
CA ASP A 423 6.95 1.01 -36.31
C ASP A 423 8.23 0.33 -36.80
N VAL A 424 8.25 0.05 -38.10
CA VAL A 424 9.29 -0.71 -38.78
C VAL A 424 9.72 0.05 -40.03
N THR A 425 11.01 0.31 -40.14
CA THR A 425 11.60 0.87 -41.36
C THR A 425 11.75 -0.24 -42.39
N LEU A 426 11.19 -0.05 -43.58
CA LEU A 426 11.25 -1.03 -44.67
C LEU A 426 11.94 -0.39 -45.88
N ASP A 427 12.70 -1.19 -46.63
CA ASP A 427 13.27 -0.72 -47.89
C ASP A 427 12.14 -0.38 -48.90
N PRO A 428 12.27 0.70 -49.69
CA PRO A 428 11.26 1.07 -50.68
C PRO A 428 10.95 -0.06 -51.68
N ASP A 429 11.98 -0.81 -52.04
CA ASP A 429 11.87 -1.96 -52.94
C ASP A 429 11.06 -3.10 -52.32
N VAL A 430 11.14 -3.30 -51.00
CA VAL A 430 10.32 -4.27 -50.26
C VAL A 430 8.85 -3.85 -50.26
N ILE A 431 8.58 -2.58 -49.96
CA ILE A 431 7.21 -2.03 -49.93
C ILE A 431 6.53 -2.23 -51.30
N SER A 432 7.26 -1.90 -52.38
CA SER A 432 6.79 -2.05 -53.76
C SER A 432 6.70 -3.52 -54.21
N ALA A 433 7.68 -4.36 -53.85
CA ALA A 433 7.70 -5.76 -54.23
C ALA A 433 6.60 -6.59 -53.56
N MET A 434 6.16 -6.20 -52.36
CA MET A 434 5.17 -6.94 -51.57
C MET A 434 3.77 -6.31 -51.58
N ASP A 435 3.62 -5.14 -52.20
CA ASP A 435 2.39 -4.34 -52.26
C ASP A 435 1.79 -4.07 -50.86
N LEU A 436 2.61 -3.53 -49.96
CA LEU A 436 2.21 -3.27 -48.57
C LEU A 436 1.31 -2.03 -48.42
N SER A 437 1.06 -1.31 -49.52
CA SER A 437 0.27 -0.07 -49.53
C SER A 437 -1.21 -0.30 -49.20
N SER A 438 -1.72 -1.52 -49.42
CA SER A 438 -3.10 -1.93 -49.14
C SER A 438 -3.26 -2.72 -47.83
N LEU A 439 -2.21 -2.81 -47.01
CA LEU A 439 -2.17 -3.68 -45.83
C LEU A 439 -3.15 -3.23 -44.75
N THR A 440 -4.04 -4.12 -44.33
CA THR A 440 -5.04 -3.89 -43.29
C THR A 440 -4.60 -4.43 -41.93
N PRO A 441 -5.21 -3.99 -40.81
CA PRO A 441 -4.92 -4.52 -39.48
C PRO A 441 -5.08 -6.05 -39.34
N ASN A 442 -5.92 -6.66 -40.18
CA ASN A 442 -6.13 -8.11 -40.21
C ASN A 442 -5.09 -8.86 -41.07
N GLU A 443 -4.09 -8.15 -41.60
CA GLU A 443 -3.01 -8.70 -42.43
C GLU A 443 -1.63 -8.48 -41.79
N VAL A 444 -1.62 -8.03 -40.52
CA VAL A 444 -0.44 -7.95 -39.65
C VAL A 444 -0.65 -8.72 -38.35
N ALA A 445 0.37 -9.45 -37.93
CA ALA A 445 0.47 -10.07 -36.62
C ALA A 445 1.65 -9.50 -35.82
N VAL A 446 1.44 -9.28 -34.53
CA VAL A 446 2.49 -8.99 -33.55
C VAL A 446 2.93 -10.31 -32.93
N LEU A 447 4.23 -10.57 -32.97
CA LEU A 447 4.85 -11.74 -32.39
C LEU A 447 5.69 -11.34 -31.18
N TYR A 448 5.67 -12.15 -30.12
CA TYR A 448 6.59 -12.08 -28.98
C TYR A 448 7.46 -13.35 -28.97
N GLU A 449 8.78 -13.17 -29.08
CA GLU A 449 9.77 -14.24 -29.23
C GLU A 449 9.41 -15.24 -30.35
N GLY A 450 8.89 -14.71 -31.46
CA GLY A 450 8.47 -15.49 -32.63
C GLY A 450 7.12 -16.19 -32.50
N ARG A 451 6.39 -16.02 -31.38
CA ARG A 451 5.05 -16.57 -31.16
C ARG A 451 4.00 -15.50 -31.33
N SER A 452 2.89 -15.81 -31.99
CA SER A 452 1.82 -14.82 -32.18
C SER A 452 1.13 -14.46 -30.88
N ILE A 453 1.00 -13.17 -30.62
CA ILE A 453 0.29 -12.63 -29.47
C ILE A 453 -0.89 -11.74 -29.86
N SER A 454 -1.14 -11.53 -31.15
CA SER A 454 -2.20 -10.62 -31.63
C SER A 454 -3.37 -11.32 -32.32
N THR A 455 -4.58 -10.76 -32.18
CA THR A 455 -5.81 -11.35 -32.72
C THR A 455 -6.05 -11.14 -34.21
N GLY A 456 -5.35 -10.21 -34.86
CA GLY A 456 -5.64 -9.78 -36.24
C GLY A 456 -5.59 -10.89 -37.29
N MET A 457 -4.91 -12.02 -36.99
CA MET A 457 -4.56 -13.04 -37.99
C MET A 457 -4.68 -14.49 -37.52
N VAL A 458 -5.78 -14.81 -36.84
CA VAL A 458 -6.08 -16.21 -36.48
C VAL A 458 -6.08 -17.15 -37.71
N ASN A 459 -6.39 -16.67 -38.92
CA ASN A 459 -6.40 -17.51 -40.12
C ASN A 459 -5.02 -17.61 -40.82
N VAL A 460 -4.23 -16.54 -40.88
CA VAL A 460 -2.92 -16.56 -41.54
C VAL A 460 -1.94 -17.52 -40.85
N LEU A 461 -1.85 -17.47 -39.52
CA LEU A 461 -0.86 -18.27 -38.79
C LEU A 461 -1.33 -19.71 -38.57
N ARG A 462 -2.64 -19.97 -38.44
CA ARG A 462 -3.19 -21.34 -38.56
C ARG A 462 -2.82 -22.02 -39.88
N GLU A 463 -2.75 -21.23 -40.96
CA GLU A 463 -2.37 -21.69 -42.29
C GLU A 463 -0.84 -21.86 -42.45
N TYR A 464 -0.04 -21.00 -41.81
CA TYR A 464 1.43 -21.11 -41.79
C TYR A 464 1.94 -22.24 -40.87
N GLU A 465 1.30 -22.50 -39.73
CA GLU A 465 1.70 -23.51 -38.74
C GLU A 465 1.27 -24.93 -39.10
N ALA A 466 0.24 -25.10 -39.95
CA ALA A 466 -0.09 -26.38 -40.60
C ALA A 466 1.12 -27.00 -41.33
N LYS A 467 2.12 -26.18 -41.65
CA LYS A 467 3.42 -26.57 -42.23
C LYS A 467 4.41 -27.16 -41.23
N LYS A 468 4.29 -26.91 -39.92
CA LYS A 468 5.34 -27.23 -38.93
C LYS A 468 5.03 -28.43 -38.03
N LYS A 469 3.78 -28.66 -37.61
CA LYS A 469 3.38 -29.85 -36.84
C LYS A 469 1.92 -30.22 -37.13
N GLY A 470 1.70 -31.25 -37.94
CA GLY A 470 0.37 -31.71 -38.33
C GLY A 470 -0.45 -32.35 -37.19
N LYS A 471 -0.90 -31.58 -36.19
CA LYS A 471 -1.95 -32.00 -35.25
C LYS A 471 -2.78 -30.80 -34.77
N ILE A 472 -4.08 -30.88 -35.03
CA ILE A 472 -5.14 -30.12 -34.36
C ILE A 472 -5.41 -30.82 -33.02
N PHE A 473 -5.37 -30.12 -31.89
CA PHE A 473 -5.63 -30.72 -30.57
C PHE A 473 -7.03 -30.38 -30.01
N GLU A 474 -7.64 -31.42 -29.43
CA GLU A 474 -8.92 -31.41 -28.71
C GLU A 474 -8.75 -31.36 -27.17
N ARG A 475 -9.75 -30.75 -26.52
CA ARG A 475 -10.31 -30.86 -25.15
C ARG A 475 -9.47 -30.83 -23.86
N ARG A 476 -9.78 -29.78 -23.07
CA ARG A 476 -10.01 -29.64 -21.59
C ARG A 476 -9.46 -30.72 -20.64
N ASP A 477 -8.35 -30.38 -19.98
CA ASP A 477 -8.05 -30.75 -18.58
C ASP A 477 -7.99 -29.47 -17.73
N THR A 478 -8.39 -29.54 -16.46
CA THR A 478 -8.36 -28.38 -15.54
C THR A 478 -7.09 -28.35 -14.69
N LEU A 479 -6.64 -27.15 -14.29
CA LEU A 479 -5.47 -26.89 -13.45
C LEU A 479 -5.42 -27.76 -12.17
N ALA A 480 -6.60 -28.09 -11.63
CA ALA A 480 -6.79 -28.91 -10.43
C ALA A 480 -6.34 -30.38 -10.59
N GLU A 481 -6.33 -30.91 -11.81
CA GLU A 481 -5.94 -32.31 -12.08
C GLU A 481 -4.41 -32.48 -12.22
N LEU A 482 -3.66 -31.40 -12.43
CA LEU A 482 -2.24 -31.43 -12.81
C LEU A 482 -1.26 -31.07 -11.71
N LEU A 483 -1.66 -30.15 -10.83
CA LEU A 483 -0.81 -29.66 -9.75
C LEU A 483 -1.12 -30.32 -8.41
N GLY A 484 -2.15 -31.18 -8.37
CA GLY A 484 -2.75 -31.65 -7.13
C GLY A 484 -3.65 -30.58 -6.53
N LYS A 485 -4.58 -30.99 -5.66
CA LYS A 485 -5.32 -30.04 -4.81
C LYS A 485 -4.31 -29.20 -4.02
N PRO A 486 -4.57 -27.90 -3.79
CA PRO A 486 -3.68 -27.03 -3.05
C PRO A 486 -3.26 -27.70 -1.73
N VAL A 487 -1.96 -27.88 -1.54
CA VAL A 487 -1.42 -28.16 -0.20
C VAL A 487 -1.41 -26.80 0.49
N ALA A 488 -2.16 -26.68 1.58
CA ALA A 488 -2.21 -25.49 2.39
C ALA A 488 -0.79 -25.14 2.88
N VAL A 489 -0.11 -24.24 2.17
CA VAL A 489 1.02 -23.47 2.69
C VAL A 489 0.41 -22.54 3.69
N ARG A 490 0.31 -23.00 4.95
CA ARG A 490 -0.39 -22.33 6.07
C ARG A 490 -1.31 -21.25 5.53
N GLU A 491 -2.35 -21.69 4.80
CA GLU A 491 -3.41 -20.78 4.40
C GLU A 491 -3.97 -20.34 5.74
N ILE A 492 -3.51 -19.18 6.23
CA ILE A 492 -4.35 -18.31 7.04
C ILE A 492 -5.64 -18.29 6.24
N SER A 493 -6.62 -18.98 6.80
CA SER A 493 -7.65 -19.66 6.01
C SER A 493 -8.32 -18.69 5.03
N GLU A 494 -8.91 -19.18 3.94
CA GLU A 494 -9.92 -18.37 3.22
C GLU A 494 -11.13 -17.98 4.14
N HIS A 495 -11.13 -18.42 5.41
CA HIS A 495 -12.01 -18.01 6.50
C HIS A 495 -11.35 -17.09 7.55
N GLU A 496 -10.08 -16.75 7.39
CA GLU A 496 -9.35 -15.62 7.96
C GLU A 496 -9.02 -14.72 6.78
N ARG A 497 -10.09 -14.15 6.22
CA ARG A 497 -9.97 -13.03 5.30
C ARG A 497 -8.97 -12.05 5.92
N LEU A 498 -7.91 -11.66 5.21
CA LEU A 498 -7.36 -10.30 5.35
C LEU A 498 -8.35 -9.31 4.70
N GLU A 499 -9.62 -9.43 5.10
CA GLU A 499 -10.47 -8.31 5.41
C GLU A 499 -10.08 -7.90 6.83
N MET A 500 -9.98 -6.60 7.11
CA MET A 500 -9.98 -6.12 8.49
C MET A 500 -11.08 -6.84 9.30
N PRO A 501 -10.86 -7.20 10.57
CA PRO A 501 -11.87 -7.85 11.39
C PRO A 501 -13.18 -7.06 11.32
N ALA A 502 -14.22 -7.67 10.74
CA ALA A 502 -15.56 -7.09 10.64
C ALA A 502 -16.19 -6.77 12.01
N SER A 503 -15.56 -7.20 13.11
CA SER A 503 -15.94 -6.86 14.49
C SER A 503 -15.39 -5.51 14.97
N ALA A 504 -14.44 -4.88 14.27
CA ALA A 504 -14.08 -3.47 14.48
C ALA A 504 -14.82 -2.53 13.50
N ILE A 505 -15.56 -3.09 12.54
CA ILE A 505 -16.17 -2.38 11.39
C ILE A 505 -17.57 -1.78 11.71
N ARG A 506 -18.06 -1.88 12.95
CA ARG A 506 -19.26 -1.16 13.37
C ARG A 506 -18.93 0.01 14.28
N LYS A 507 -18.34 1.06 13.71
CA LYS A 507 -18.90 2.39 13.96
C LYS A 507 -19.93 2.61 12.87
N ASP A 508 -21.20 2.48 13.26
CA ASP A 508 -22.34 2.56 12.36
C ASP A 508 -22.18 3.71 11.36
N ASP A 509 -22.20 3.40 10.07
CA ASP A 509 -22.43 4.40 9.02
C ASP A 509 -23.73 5.17 9.28
N ALA A 510 -24.66 4.60 10.08
CA ALA A 510 -25.83 5.30 10.62
C ALA A 510 -25.47 6.31 11.72
N ALA A 511 -24.54 6.02 12.64
CA ALA A 511 -24.06 6.97 13.64
C ALA A 511 -23.21 8.09 13.02
N ILE A 512 -22.42 7.81 11.99
CA ILE A 512 -21.66 8.84 11.25
C ILE A 512 -22.59 9.63 10.32
N LYS A 513 -23.56 9.00 9.66
CA LYS A 513 -24.65 9.71 8.98
C LYS A 513 -25.52 10.46 9.95
N GLU A 514 -25.70 10.02 11.20
CA GLU A 514 -26.48 10.71 12.22
C GLU A 514 -25.68 11.86 12.80
N VAL A 515 -24.37 11.76 12.99
CA VAL A 515 -23.46 12.88 13.23
C VAL A 515 -23.63 13.87 12.07
N ALA A 516 -23.37 13.46 10.82
CA ALA A 516 -23.53 14.30 9.63
C ALA A 516 -24.94 14.93 9.50
N ASN A 517 -26.01 14.13 9.67
CA ASN A 517 -27.42 14.56 9.55
C ASN A 517 -27.90 15.37 10.75
N THR A 518 -27.41 15.12 11.96
CA THR A 518 -27.70 15.92 13.16
C THR A 518 -27.06 17.29 13.02
N PHE A 519 -25.90 17.39 12.35
CA PHE A 519 -25.31 18.66 11.95
C PHE A 519 -26.07 19.34 10.81
N THR A 520 -26.53 18.59 9.79
CA THR A 520 -27.37 19.16 8.70
C THR A 520 -28.73 19.64 9.22
N ARG A 521 -29.34 18.94 10.19
CA ARG A 521 -30.66 19.27 10.77
C ARG A 521 -30.62 20.35 11.85
N ARG A 522 -29.48 20.54 12.55
CA ARG A 522 -29.35 21.57 13.59
C ARG A 522 -28.95 22.95 13.08
N ASN A 523 -28.74 23.15 11.78
CA ASN A 523 -28.30 24.43 11.22
C ASN A 523 -27.03 24.97 11.95
N MET A 524 -26.22 24.07 12.52
CA MET A 524 -25.01 24.43 13.25
C MET A 524 -23.86 24.54 12.23
N THR A 525 -23.80 25.68 11.55
CA THR A 525 -22.61 26.17 10.86
C THR A 525 -21.50 26.41 11.89
N TRP A 526 -20.63 25.41 12.10
CA TRP A 526 -19.40 25.59 12.88
C TRP A 526 -18.20 26.01 12.01
N THR A 527 -18.34 26.05 10.69
CA THR A 527 -17.33 26.66 9.82
C THR A 527 -17.22 28.16 10.18
N LYS A 528 -16.03 28.63 10.54
CA LYS A 528 -15.75 30.09 10.53
C LYS A 528 -16.18 30.69 9.17
N LEU A 529 -15.98 29.93 8.08
CA LEU A 529 -16.48 30.23 6.73
C LEU A 529 -18.02 30.23 6.58
N GLY A 530 -18.77 29.32 7.21
CA GLY A 530 -20.24 29.31 7.15
C GLY A 530 -20.87 30.47 7.90
N SER A 531 -20.15 31.02 8.89
CA SER A 531 -20.49 32.30 9.51
C SER A 531 -20.14 33.51 8.62
N GLU A 532 -19.11 33.40 7.77
CA GLU A 532 -18.69 34.40 6.77
C GLU A 532 -19.51 34.35 5.46
N GLU A 533 -20.19 33.23 5.17
CA GLU A 533 -20.81 32.91 3.87
C GLU A 533 -22.14 33.59 3.57
N LYS A 534 -22.82 34.15 4.58
CA LYS A 534 -24.13 34.79 4.34
C LYS A 534 -23.96 35.94 3.35
N ASN A 535 -24.43 35.73 2.12
CA ASN A 535 -24.41 36.67 0.98
C ASN A 535 -23.05 36.84 0.26
N LYS A 536 -22.08 35.92 0.44
CA LYS A 536 -20.83 35.92 -0.35
C LYS A 536 -20.90 34.94 -1.52
N LEU A 537 -20.17 35.25 -2.60
CA LEU A 537 -20.03 34.38 -3.77
C LEU A 537 -19.05 33.22 -3.46
N PRO A 538 -19.45 31.95 -3.58
CA PRO A 538 -18.58 30.83 -3.24
C PRO A 538 -17.55 30.55 -4.34
N ILE A 539 -16.32 30.28 -3.93
CA ILE A 539 -15.22 29.82 -4.78
C ILE A 539 -14.72 28.50 -4.20
N ASP A 540 -15.10 27.38 -4.82
CA ASP A 540 -14.75 26.04 -4.37
C ASP A 540 -13.54 25.53 -5.15
N ILE A 541 -12.45 25.22 -4.44
CA ILE A 541 -11.20 24.68 -4.97
C ILE A 541 -11.15 23.19 -4.63
N HIS A 542 -11.59 22.38 -5.57
CA HIS A 542 -11.56 20.93 -5.48
C HIS A 542 -10.17 20.44 -5.79
N ALA A 543 -9.45 19.99 -4.79
CA ALA A 543 -8.03 19.69 -4.94
C ALA A 543 -7.58 18.58 -4.01
N MET A 544 -6.53 17.88 -4.43
CA MET A 544 -5.84 16.92 -3.60
C MET A 544 -4.59 17.56 -2.99
N SER A 545 -4.37 17.36 -1.69
CA SER A 545 -3.34 18.05 -0.91
C SER A 545 -1.90 17.69 -1.29
N ARG A 546 -1.70 16.66 -2.12
CA ARG A 546 -0.39 16.26 -2.65
C ARG A 546 -0.34 16.31 -4.19
N CYS A 547 -1.26 17.05 -4.81
CA CYS A 547 -1.22 17.28 -6.25
C CYS A 547 -0.32 18.48 -6.59
N PRO A 548 0.70 18.33 -7.46
CA PRO A 548 1.56 19.44 -7.87
C PRO A 548 0.78 20.60 -8.52
N ASP A 549 -0.24 20.29 -9.31
CA ASP A 549 -1.05 21.30 -10.00
C ASP A 549 -1.86 22.16 -9.01
N PHE A 550 -2.22 21.61 -7.85
CA PHE A 550 -2.88 22.38 -6.79
C PHE A 550 -1.96 23.46 -6.24
N TYR A 551 -0.73 23.07 -5.89
CA TYR A 551 0.27 24.03 -5.40
C TYR A 551 0.69 25.02 -6.48
N PHE A 552 0.74 24.61 -7.75
CA PHE A 552 0.93 25.54 -8.86
C PHE A 552 -0.17 26.62 -8.87
N ALA A 553 -1.45 26.24 -8.76
CA ALA A 553 -2.54 27.20 -8.75
C ALA A 553 -2.52 28.10 -7.50
N VAL A 554 -2.15 27.54 -6.35
CA VAL A 554 -2.00 28.31 -5.10
C VAL A 554 -0.88 29.35 -5.22
N GLU A 555 0.29 28.95 -5.71
CA GLU A 555 1.47 29.81 -5.84
C GLU A 555 1.29 30.91 -6.90
N ASN A 556 0.65 30.60 -8.03
CA ASN A 556 0.57 31.51 -9.17
C ASN A 556 -0.71 32.35 -9.24
N TYR A 557 -1.81 31.91 -8.62
CA TYR A 557 -3.09 32.62 -8.71
C TYR A 557 -3.66 32.95 -7.34
N ILE A 558 -3.81 31.97 -6.44
CA ILE A 558 -4.59 32.17 -5.21
C ILE A 558 -3.87 33.07 -4.21
N ILE A 559 -2.62 32.77 -3.86
CA ILE A 559 -1.84 33.61 -2.93
C ILE A 559 -1.61 35.01 -3.51
N PRO A 560 -1.19 35.19 -4.78
CA PRO A 560 -1.10 36.51 -5.39
C PRO A 560 -2.42 37.27 -5.40
N PHE A 561 -3.54 36.61 -5.69
CA PHE A 561 -4.87 37.23 -5.66
C PHE A 561 -5.24 37.75 -4.27
N LEU A 562 -5.01 36.96 -3.22
CA LEU A 562 -5.27 37.38 -1.84
C LEU A 562 -4.38 38.55 -1.40
N ARG A 563 -3.18 38.67 -1.97
CA ARG A 563 -2.25 39.78 -1.73
C ARG A 563 -2.63 41.04 -2.50
N ASP A 564 -2.97 40.90 -3.78
CA ASP A 564 -3.18 42.02 -4.70
C ASP A 564 -4.62 42.57 -4.63
N TYR A 565 -5.59 41.74 -4.22
CA TYR A 565 -7.01 42.07 -4.11
C TYR A 565 -7.63 41.62 -2.76
N PRO A 566 -7.09 42.04 -1.60
CA PRO A 566 -7.56 41.57 -0.29
C PRO A 566 -9.04 41.90 -0.02
N ASP A 567 -9.54 43.02 -0.54
CA ASP A 567 -10.93 43.49 -0.37
C ASP A 567 -11.96 42.55 -1.02
N PHE A 568 -11.53 41.63 -1.90
CA PHE A 568 -12.44 40.63 -2.47
C PHE A 568 -13.02 39.71 -1.40
N LEU A 569 -12.28 39.46 -0.31
CA LEU A 569 -12.76 38.63 0.80
C LEU A 569 -14.00 39.21 1.50
N ASP A 570 -14.38 40.47 1.26
CA ASP A 570 -15.63 41.05 1.75
C ASP A 570 -16.87 40.45 1.08
N PHE A 571 -16.74 39.97 -0.16
CA PHE A 571 -17.88 39.49 -0.96
C PHE A 571 -17.65 38.10 -1.60
N VAL A 572 -16.48 37.49 -1.44
CA VAL A 572 -16.24 36.09 -1.85
C VAL A 572 -15.81 35.21 -0.68
N SER A 573 -16.06 33.90 -0.80
CA SER A 573 -15.56 32.89 0.13
C SER A 573 -14.78 31.82 -0.62
N LEU A 574 -13.48 31.67 -0.31
CA LEU A 574 -12.63 30.62 -0.89
C LEU A 574 -12.64 29.39 0.02
N LYS A 575 -12.90 28.22 -0.58
CA LYS A 575 -12.95 26.95 0.13
C LYS A 575 -12.08 25.90 -0.56
N TYR A 576 -11.24 25.26 0.23
CA TYR A 576 -10.63 24.00 -0.12
C TYR A 576 -11.65 22.86 0.05
N VAL A 577 -11.82 22.07 -1.00
CA VAL A 577 -12.66 20.87 -1.04
C VAL A 577 -11.76 19.68 -1.35
N GLY A 578 -11.51 18.85 -0.33
CA GLY A 578 -10.69 17.64 -0.48
C GLY A 578 -11.31 16.66 -1.49
N LEU A 579 -10.45 16.06 -2.30
CA LEU A 579 -10.83 15.06 -3.31
C LEU A 579 -10.55 13.62 -2.85
N ALA A 580 -10.01 13.44 -1.64
CA ALA A 580 -9.92 12.15 -0.99
C ALA A 580 -11.31 11.54 -0.78
N GLU A 581 -11.53 10.35 -1.36
CA GLU A 581 -12.78 9.62 -1.25
C GLU A 581 -12.90 8.92 0.11
N ARG A 582 -13.96 9.23 0.87
CA ARG A 582 -14.28 8.48 2.09
C ARG A 582 -14.46 7.03 1.73
N HIS A 583 -13.73 6.19 2.44
CA HIS A 583 -13.75 4.77 2.23
C HIS A 583 -13.34 4.10 3.55
N SER A 584 -14.34 3.54 4.24
CA SER A 584 -14.21 2.96 5.58
C SER A 584 -13.27 1.76 5.70
N ARG A 585 -12.78 1.23 4.57
CA ARG A 585 -11.75 0.16 4.50
C ARG A 585 -10.32 0.66 4.75
N TYR A 586 -10.06 1.96 4.71
CA TYR A 586 -8.71 2.51 4.91
C TYR A 586 -8.58 3.06 6.34
N PRO A 587 -7.46 2.84 7.06
CA PRO A 587 -7.29 3.24 8.46
C PRO A 587 -7.56 4.73 8.73
N ILE A 588 -7.19 5.59 7.79
CA ILE A 588 -7.41 7.04 7.88
C ILE A 588 -8.80 7.50 7.41
N GLY A 589 -9.64 6.54 7.01
CA GLY A 589 -11.04 6.68 6.62
C GLY A 589 -11.30 7.08 5.16
N GLY A 590 -10.27 7.12 4.31
CA GLY A 590 -10.41 7.48 2.89
C GLY A 590 -9.29 6.97 1.98
N ARG A 591 -9.44 7.20 0.67
CA ARG A 591 -8.46 6.90 -0.39
C ARG A 591 -8.31 8.09 -1.33
N SER A 592 -7.15 8.25 -1.94
CA SER A 592 -6.92 9.28 -2.96
C SER A 592 -6.00 8.76 -4.06
N LYS A 593 -5.71 9.57 -5.09
CA LYS A 593 -4.81 9.18 -6.20
C LYS A 593 -3.33 9.15 -5.78
N HIS A 594 -2.92 9.94 -4.78
CA HIS A 594 -1.55 9.99 -4.27
C HIS A 594 -1.37 9.31 -2.90
N GLY A 595 -2.28 8.41 -2.52
CA GLY A 595 -2.12 7.53 -1.35
C GLY A 595 -2.60 8.14 -0.03
N LEU A 596 -2.34 7.43 1.08
CA LEU A 596 -2.94 7.75 2.39
C LEU A 596 -2.45 9.09 2.97
N GLN A 597 -1.22 9.49 2.69
CA GLN A 597 -0.68 10.79 3.10
C GLN A 597 -1.47 11.96 2.50
N GLU A 598 -2.02 11.80 1.31
CA GLU A 598 -2.90 12.81 0.72
C GLU A 598 -4.28 12.79 1.35
N VAL A 599 -4.80 11.63 1.75
CA VAL A 599 -6.04 11.57 2.54
C VAL A 599 -5.87 12.27 3.89
N GLU A 600 -4.70 12.11 4.52
CA GLU A 600 -4.34 12.83 5.74
C GLU A 600 -4.23 14.33 5.50
N GLY A 601 -3.50 14.73 4.45
CA GLY A 601 -3.33 16.14 4.11
C GLY A 601 -4.63 16.82 3.73
N ASP A 602 -5.51 16.17 2.97
CA ASP A 602 -6.86 16.66 2.65
C ASP A 602 -7.65 16.89 3.94
N LYS A 603 -7.65 15.94 4.88
CA LYS A 603 -8.30 16.08 6.18
C LYS A 603 -7.70 17.21 7.01
N GLN A 604 -6.38 17.32 7.06
CA GLN A 604 -5.69 18.39 7.79
C GLN A 604 -6.03 19.77 7.21
N LEU A 605 -6.08 19.92 5.89
CA LEU A 605 -6.49 21.17 5.24
C LEU A 605 -7.97 21.47 5.50
N MET A 606 -8.88 20.51 5.34
CA MET A 606 -10.29 20.73 5.67
C MET A 606 -10.47 21.11 7.15
N CYS A 607 -9.77 20.45 8.07
CA CYS A 607 -9.80 20.78 9.49
C CYS A 607 -9.20 22.15 9.81
N LEU A 608 -8.08 22.50 9.19
CA LEU A 608 -7.51 23.84 9.29
C LEU A 608 -8.56 24.89 8.90
N GLN A 609 -9.22 24.67 7.75
CA GLN A 609 -10.26 25.54 7.23
C GLN A 609 -11.45 25.71 8.19
N GLU A 610 -11.79 24.71 9.00
CA GLU A 610 -12.86 24.83 9.99
C GLU A 610 -12.52 25.77 11.15
N HIS A 611 -11.23 25.95 11.44
CA HIS A 611 -10.76 26.60 12.66
C HIS A 611 -10.11 27.98 12.43
N VAL A 612 -9.76 28.33 11.20
CA VAL A 612 -9.10 29.61 10.87
C VAL A 612 -9.79 30.35 9.73
N ASP A 613 -9.53 31.66 9.60
CA ASP A 613 -10.01 32.47 8.47
C ASP A 613 -9.21 32.18 7.19
N THR A 614 -9.73 32.57 6.03
CA THR A 614 -9.10 32.34 4.71
C THR A 614 -7.65 32.83 4.64
N LEU A 615 -7.33 34.00 5.22
CA LEU A 615 -5.96 34.53 5.20
C LEU A 615 -5.02 33.65 6.03
N SER A 616 -5.45 33.29 7.24
CA SER A 616 -4.71 32.37 8.10
C SER A 616 -4.54 30.98 7.46
N PHE A 617 -5.57 30.46 6.79
CA PHE A 617 -5.50 29.20 6.05
C PHE A 617 -4.38 29.25 4.99
N TYR A 618 -4.40 30.25 4.10
CA TYR A 618 -3.41 30.34 3.03
C TYR A 618 -2.02 30.76 3.52
N ARG A 619 -1.88 31.37 4.70
CA ARG A 619 -0.57 31.54 5.35
C ARG A 619 0.04 30.21 5.79
N VAL A 620 -0.76 29.30 6.35
CA VAL A 620 -0.31 27.94 6.67
C VAL A 620 0.03 27.17 5.39
N VAL A 621 -0.81 27.24 4.36
CA VAL A 621 -0.52 26.63 3.05
C VAL A 621 0.74 27.23 2.40
N SER A 622 1.00 28.53 2.59
CA SER A 622 2.25 29.17 2.14
C SER A 622 3.47 28.67 2.91
N CYS A 623 3.34 28.35 4.21
CA CYS A 623 4.40 27.67 4.95
C CYS A 623 4.67 26.28 4.36
N VAL A 624 3.62 25.48 4.11
CA VAL A 624 3.71 24.15 3.49
C VAL A 624 4.43 24.21 2.13
N LEU A 625 4.10 25.20 1.29
CA LEU A 625 4.79 25.49 0.04
C LEU A 625 6.31 25.65 0.25
N GLY A 626 6.72 26.40 1.27
CA GLY A 626 8.12 26.65 1.62
C GLY A 626 8.88 25.46 2.21
N LYS A 627 8.18 24.43 2.72
CA LYS A 627 8.77 23.24 3.35
C LYS A 627 8.86 22.01 2.43
N GLY A 628 8.31 22.08 1.22
CA GLY A 628 8.34 20.95 0.27
C GLY A 628 7.06 20.72 -0.54
N ARG A 629 6.11 21.68 -0.54
CA ARG A 629 4.91 21.66 -1.39
C ARG A 629 4.09 20.37 -1.22
N GLU A 630 3.85 19.62 -2.29
CA GLU A 630 3.07 18.39 -2.30
C GLU A 630 3.64 17.26 -1.44
N HIS A 631 4.93 17.31 -1.10
CA HIS A 631 5.54 16.33 -0.21
C HIS A 631 5.50 16.75 1.26
N ALA A 632 5.11 18.01 1.55
CA ALA A 632 5.16 18.56 2.90
C ALA A 632 3.96 18.17 3.78
N LEU A 633 2.80 17.81 3.21
CA LEU A 633 1.66 17.30 3.96
C LEU A 633 1.61 15.77 3.93
N PRO A 634 1.42 15.07 5.06
CA PRO A 634 0.97 15.61 6.35
C PRO A 634 2.11 16.04 7.28
N THR A 635 3.35 15.67 6.98
CA THR A 635 4.52 15.72 7.87
C THR A 635 4.80 17.08 8.50
N TYR A 636 4.62 18.18 7.76
CA TYR A 636 4.96 19.53 8.20
C TYR A 636 3.74 20.34 8.62
N MET A 637 2.55 19.73 8.72
CA MET A 637 1.34 20.46 9.10
C MET A 637 1.49 21.08 10.50
N GLU A 638 1.87 20.29 11.51
CA GLU A 638 2.03 20.76 12.88
C GLU A 638 3.06 21.90 12.98
N VAL A 639 4.24 21.73 12.37
CA VAL A 639 5.28 22.77 12.30
C VAL A 639 4.74 24.06 11.68
N CYS A 640 4.00 23.97 10.58
CA CYS A 640 3.43 25.15 9.94
C CYS A 640 2.26 25.77 10.72
N LEU A 641 1.49 24.97 11.46
CA LEU A 641 0.47 25.48 12.37
C LEU A 641 1.11 26.28 13.50
N GLU A 642 2.17 25.78 14.11
CA GLU A 642 2.90 26.46 15.19
C GLU A 642 3.62 27.72 14.71
N GLU A 643 4.27 27.67 13.54
CA GLU A 643 4.98 28.83 12.98
C GLU A 643 4.03 29.98 12.60
N VAL A 644 2.81 29.66 12.15
CA VAL A 644 1.87 30.64 11.60
C VAL A 644 0.79 31.06 12.61
N LEU A 645 0.33 30.14 13.46
CA LEU A 645 -0.74 30.36 14.42
C LEU A 645 -0.16 30.46 15.84
N ALA A 646 -0.28 31.63 16.46
CA ALA A 646 0.22 31.88 17.82
C ALA A 646 -0.71 31.34 18.93
N ASN A 647 -1.58 30.36 18.66
CA ASN A 647 -2.61 29.90 19.60
C ASN A 647 -2.71 28.38 19.66
N ASP A 648 -2.06 27.80 20.67
CA ASP A 648 -1.99 26.36 20.92
C ASP A 648 -3.37 25.70 21.03
N LYS A 649 -4.40 26.41 21.51
CA LYS A 649 -5.76 25.85 21.61
C LYS A 649 -6.36 25.64 20.23
N ILE A 650 -6.10 26.56 19.29
CA ILE A 650 -6.56 26.45 17.90
C ILE A 650 -5.76 25.35 17.19
N VAL A 651 -4.44 25.32 17.34
CA VAL A 651 -3.56 24.27 16.79
C VAL A 651 -4.01 22.88 17.25
N ASN A 652 -4.20 22.68 18.55
CA ASN A 652 -4.67 21.41 19.11
C ASN A 652 -6.07 21.02 18.60
N SER A 653 -6.96 22.01 18.36
CA SER A 653 -8.29 21.73 17.81
C SER A 653 -8.20 21.23 16.37
N ILE A 654 -7.31 21.81 15.57
CA ILE A 654 -7.06 21.39 14.17
C ILE A 654 -6.45 19.98 14.12
N LEU A 655 -5.43 19.72 14.95
CA LEU A 655 -4.80 18.40 15.02
C LEU A 655 -5.78 17.33 15.51
N ARG A 656 -6.65 17.66 16.47
CA ARG A 656 -7.67 16.73 16.93
C ARG A 656 -8.73 16.45 15.85
N CYS A 657 -9.20 17.50 15.17
CA CYS A 657 -10.14 17.38 14.05
C CYS A 657 -9.60 16.43 12.96
N SER A 658 -8.32 16.53 12.63
CA SER A 658 -7.72 15.73 11.55
C SER A 658 -7.59 14.25 11.93
N GLN A 659 -7.67 13.91 13.22
CA GLN A 659 -7.51 12.56 13.75
C GLN A 659 -8.82 11.92 14.21
N ASP A 660 -9.90 12.68 14.41
CA ASP A 660 -11.18 12.18 14.94
C ASP A 660 -12.27 12.01 13.86
N ASP A 661 -13.48 11.62 14.31
CA ASP A 661 -14.63 11.36 13.43
C ASP A 661 -15.12 12.64 12.71
N PHE A 662 -14.73 13.83 13.17
CA PHE A 662 -15.11 15.11 12.56
C PHE A 662 -14.37 15.33 11.23
N GLY A 663 -13.06 15.10 11.17
CA GLY A 663 -12.31 15.14 9.92
C GLY A 663 -12.83 14.14 8.87
N LEU A 664 -13.34 12.98 9.32
CA LEU A 664 -13.98 12.00 8.45
C LEU A 664 -15.33 12.48 7.89
N ALA A 665 -16.11 13.20 8.70
CA ALA A 665 -17.37 13.80 8.28
C ALA A 665 -17.14 14.91 7.23
N LEU A 666 -16.13 15.77 7.45
CA LEU A 666 -15.73 16.81 6.48
C LEU A 666 -15.35 16.21 5.13
N MET A 667 -14.54 15.14 5.15
CA MET A 667 -14.18 14.41 3.94
C MET A 667 -15.40 13.80 3.24
N GLN A 668 -16.35 13.21 3.98
CA GLN A 668 -17.58 12.70 3.37
C GLN A 668 -18.37 13.81 2.67
N GLN A 669 -18.50 14.96 3.33
CA GLN A 669 -19.20 16.11 2.78
C GLN A 669 -18.50 16.67 1.54
N ALA A 670 -17.17 16.80 1.58
CA ALA A 670 -16.36 17.24 0.44
C ALA A 670 -16.56 16.32 -0.78
N ASN A 671 -16.59 15.00 -0.56
CA ASN A 671 -16.89 14.03 -1.63
C ASN A 671 -18.28 14.20 -2.24
N GLU A 672 -19.29 14.45 -1.42
CA GLU A 672 -20.67 14.68 -1.88
C GLU A 672 -20.77 16.00 -2.66
N ILE A 673 -20.02 17.02 -2.28
CA ILE A 673 -19.92 18.29 -3.02
C ILE A 673 -19.21 18.05 -4.36
N SER A 674 -18.02 17.44 -4.35
CA SER A 674 -17.24 17.13 -5.56
C SER A 674 -18.02 16.29 -6.58
N LYS A 675 -18.75 15.26 -6.13
CA LYS A 675 -19.61 14.45 -7.00
C LYS A 675 -20.78 15.23 -7.58
N ARG A 676 -21.43 16.09 -6.79
CA ARG A 676 -22.52 16.96 -7.28
C ARG A 676 -22.02 17.98 -8.29
N ARG A 677 -20.81 18.50 -8.11
CA ARG A 677 -20.15 19.48 -9.00
C ARG A 677 -19.54 18.84 -10.26
N GLY A 678 -19.39 17.51 -10.28
CA GLY A 678 -18.76 16.80 -11.39
C GLY A 678 -17.25 17.03 -11.49
N SER A 679 -16.59 17.37 -10.37
CA SER A 679 -15.14 17.53 -10.33
C SER A 679 -14.42 16.20 -10.51
N ILE A 680 -13.41 16.17 -11.38
CA ILE A 680 -12.65 14.96 -11.75
C ILE A 680 -11.13 15.19 -11.73
N SER A 681 -10.69 16.45 -11.56
CA SER A 681 -9.30 16.90 -11.65
C SER A 681 -8.87 17.66 -10.39
N SER A 682 -7.56 17.87 -10.24
CA SER A 682 -6.99 18.66 -9.15
C SER A 682 -6.03 19.72 -9.71
N PRO A 683 -6.21 21.02 -9.42
CA PRO A 683 -7.40 21.60 -8.85
C PRO A 683 -8.46 21.79 -9.94
N ASP A 684 -9.73 21.57 -9.61
CA ASP A 684 -10.87 22.17 -10.30
C ASP A 684 -11.34 23.36 -9.46
N ILE A 685 -11.41 24.57 -10.05
CA ILE A 685 -11.89 25.77 -9.36
C ILE A 685 -13.24 26.18 -9.92
N PHE A 686 -14.24 26.14 -9.06
CA PHE A 686 -15.60 26.58 -9.36
C PHE A 686 -15.80 27.98 -8.77
N VAL A 687 -16.35 28.89 -9.57
CA VAL A 687 -16.83 30.19 -9.11
C VAL A 687 -18.35 30.16 -9.23
N ALA A 688 -19.04 30.29 -8.09
CA ALA A 688 -20.43 29.87 -7.93
C ALA A 688 -20.62 28.41 -8.35
N ASP A 689 -21.41 28.17 -9.40
CA ASP A 689 -21.73 26.83 -9.87
C ASP A 689 -20.98 26.45 -11.16
N LYS A 690 -20.11 27.35 -11.67
CA LYS A 690 -19.42 27.20 -12.95
C LYS A 690 -17.94 26.87 -12.75
N LEU A 691 -17.47 25.83 -13.45
CA LEU A 691 -16.04 25.50 -13.55
C LEU A 691 -15.31 26.60 -14.34
N GLU A 692 -14.38 27.30 -13.70
CA GLU A 692 -13.59 28.38 -14.32
C GLU A 692 -12.09 28.01 -14.46
N TYR A 693 -11.62 26.94 -13.80
CA TYR A 693 -10.26 26.37 -13.95
C TYR A 693 -10.28 24.85 -13.79
N SER A 694 -9.50 24.12 -14.59
CA SER A 694 -9.29 22.67 -14.42
C SER A 694 -7.85 22.25 -14.65
N GLY A 695 -7.32 21.39 -13.79
CA GLY A 695 -5.94 20.88 -13.84
C GLY A 695 -5.61 19.92 -15.00
N THR A 696 -6.56 19.47 -15.83
CA THR A 696 -6.32 18.42 -16.87
C THR A 696 -5.64 18.87 -18.16
N GLY A 697 -4.92 20.01 -18.17
CA GLY A 697 -4.07 20.42 -19.30
C GLY A 697 -4.78 20.83 -20.60
N GLU A 698 -6.07 20.50 -20.80
CA GLU A 698 -6.88 20.98 -21.93
C GLU A 698 -7.45 22.40 -21.69
N TRP A 699 -7.37 22.91 -20.46
CA TRP A 699 -7.80 24.24 -20.04
C TRP A 699 -6.69 24.91 -19.22
N GLN A 700 -5.63 25.39 -19.86
CA GLN A 700 -4.62 26.16 -19.12
C GLN A 700 -5.06 27.60 -18.90
N GLN A 701 -5.17 27.90 -17.59
CA GLN A 701 -4.72 29.11 -16.91
C GLN A 701 -5.58 30.37 -17.06
N PHE A 702 -5.87 31.00 -15.92
CA PHE A 702 -6.18 32.43 -15.93
C PHE A 702 -4.98 33.15 -16.56
N ASP A 703 -5.22 34.01 -17.55
CA ASP A 703 -4.14 34.72 -18.27
C ASP A 703 -3.25 35.55 -17.32
N SER A 704 -3.77 35.89 -16.13
CA SER A 704 -3.05 36.55 -15.03
C SER A 704 -3.87 36.47 -13.73
N VAL A 705 -3.27 36.91 -12.62
CA VAL A 705 -3.98 37.15 -11.34
C VAL A 705 -5.16 38.12 -11.53
N LYS A 706 -4.98 39.16 -12.36
CA LYS A 706 -6.06 40.07 -12.74
C LYS A 706 -7.17 39.33 -13.51
N GLY A 707 -6.81 38.46 -14.45
CA GLY A 707 -7.77 37.63 -15.19
C GLY A 707 -8.59 36.73 -14.27
N PHE A 708 -8.01 36.20 -13.18
CA PHE A 708 -8.74 35.48 -12.16
C PHE A 708 -9.76 36.38 -11.42
N ALA A 709 -9.34 37.59 -11.01
CA ALA A 709 -10.22 38.58 -10.40
C ALA A 709 -11.36 39.02 -11.34
N GLU A 710 -11.09 39.20 -12.64
CA GLU A 710 -12.09 39.52 -13.66
C GLU A 710 -13.17 38.43 -13.76
N ARG A 711 -12.78 37.14 -13.72
CA ARG A 711 -13.73 36.01 -13.73
C ARG A 711 -14.63 36.02 -12.50
N ILE A 712 -14.09 36.34 -11.33
CA ILE A 712 -14.85 36.48 -10.09
C ILE A 712 -15.87 37.62 -10.22
N CYS A 713 -15.46 38.78 -10.70
CA CYS A 713 -16.36 39.93 -10.89
C CYS A 713 -17.48 39.63 -11.90
N GLN A 714 -17.15 38.99 -13.01
CA GLN A 714 -18.14 38.53 -13.99
C GLN A 714 -19.13 37.54 -13.36
N ALA A 715 -18.65 36.58 -12.57
CA ALA A 715 -19.51 35.63 -11.88
C ALA A 715 -20.40 36.33 -10.83
N TYR A 716 -19.86 37.25 -10.03
CA TYR A 716 -20.63 38.01 -9.06
C TYR A 716 -21.74 38.81 -9.73
N GLN A 717 -21.44 39.50 -10.84
CA GLN A 717 -22.44 40.25 -11.60
C GLN A 717 -23.54 39.35 -12.18
N ARG A 718 -23.18 38.14 -12.64
CA ARG A 718 -24.14 37.16 -13.15
C ARG A 718 -25.09 36.67 -12.05
N GLU A 719 -24.54 36.28 -10.90
CA GLU A 719 -25.30 35.63 -9.81
C GLU A 719 -26.05 36.62 -8.91
N MET A 720 -25.45 37.79 -8.64
CA MET A 720 -25.94 38.76 -7.65
C MET A 720 -26.53 40.03 -8.28
N HIS A 721 -26.56 40.12 -9.62
CA HIS A 721 -27.09 41.26 -10.39
C HIS A 721 -26.57 42.64 -9.93
N SER A 722 -25.38 42.67 -9.33
CA SER A 722 -24.71 43.86 -8.79
C SER A 722 -23.21 43.70 -8.94
N LEU A 723 -22.45 44.79 -8.85
CA LEU A 723 -21.00 44.76 -8.97
C LEU A 723 -20.37 45.42 -7.72
N PRO A 724 -19.55 44.69 -6.94
CA PRO A 724 -18.84 45.24 -5.79
C PRO A 724 -17.89 46.37 -6.21
N GLU A 725 -17.62 47.32 -5.31
CA GLU A 725 -16.75 48.46 -5.63
C GLU A 725 -15.33 48.03 -6.01
N ALA A 726 -14.80 46.99 -5.34
CA ALA A 726 -13.50 46.39 -5.65
C ALA A 726 -13.40 45.83 -7.08
N CYS A 727 -14.52 45.52 -7.73
CA CYS A 727 -14.53 45.06 -9.12
C CYS A 727 -14.38 46.19 -10.14
N ASN A 728 -14.58 47.46 -9.76
CA ASN A 728 -14.48 48.61 -10.67
C ASN A 728 -13.04 48.81 -11.19
N GLU A 729 -12.04 48.53 -10.35
CA GLU A 729 -10.62 48.65 -10.71
C GLU A 729 -10.12 47.47 -11.57
N VAL A 730 -10.80 46.33 -11.45
CA VAL A 730 -10.44 45.07 -12.13
C VAL A 730 -11.04 45.01 -13.53
N VAL A 731 -12.34 45.27 -13.67
CA VAL A 731 -13.07 45.16 -14.95
C VAL A 731 -12.77 46.35 -15.88
N GLY A 732 -12.19 47.44 -15.34
CA GLY A 732 -12.02 48.70 -16.04
C GLY A 732 -13.36 49.42 -16.19
N LYS A 733 -13.43 50.70 -15.80
CA LYS A 733 -14.56 51.55 -16.18
C LYS A 733 -14.65 51.57 -17.71
N VAL A 734 -15.78 51.11 -18.26
CA VAL A 734 -16.20 51.49 -19.62
C VAL A 734 -16.42 52.99 -19.66
#